data_AF-A0A419GMG8-F1
#
_entry.id   AF-A0A419GMG8-F1
#
_cell.length_a   1.000
_cell.length_b   1.000
_cell.length_c   1.000
_cell.angle_alpha   90.00
_cell.angle_beta   90.00
_cell.angle_gamma   90.00
#
_symmetry.space_group_name_H-M   'P 1'
#
loop_
_entity.id
_entity.type
_entity.pdbx_description
1 polymer ?
#
loop_
_entity_poly.entity_id
_entity_poly.type
_entity_poly.pdbx_seq_one_letter_code
_entity_poly.pdbx_strand_id
1 'polypeptide(L)'
;MIWARGMSNKPAHFTFLGLLLLVAFSILCVYPSSAQAYDNEELEFLTLINNYRAQNGLPALTLSTSLSNAAEGHSYDMAVRNYFSHTSQDGRSPWDRIRAAGYGYNTWLGENIAAGYSTAATAFEAWRNSPGHNANMLSGNFRAIGIGRYYQAGSTYGWYWTTDFGGVSEDSTPPTISVPPPTGGSYVSGTVIIWANAYDNVGINKVDFYIDNILVGTDTTYPFTYNWNTTGYGAGAHTLKAVVTDTAGFTAESTCAVTVDNFTPSMRYFFTWYDQSSSQWRDWVLMANPAGGAGTARAAVMVDSTTYADRNIDVGAPAETPAFNGVIGGPVTVATTQPLITSQRVLYKNSFNEIPAIWENQLESTYYFTWYDSNASQGWKGDWILIGNQGSQTANVEVYIGGSLKGTYSIPVGGRVTPSYSNTTDGPVKVVCTNNQPLIVSQRVLYKDSFNEVLGVPESKLGTEYNFTWYDSRRENNMKGNWILVGNMDSEPALVDIYIGANHMGRYDVPAGGRITPQYPGVMDGPVKVVSVNGQRIIASQRILYQSSFEEFQGLTAADTGTDLWFTWYDSKRANNMNGNWILIANPSQTDAVVDIYINGGLMQRVDVAAGGNVPLSYPNTIGGPVRIVSTNNIPLFVTQRVVYRDSFNEIGGMKLQ
;
A
#
# COMPACT_ATOMS: atom_id res chain seq x y z
N MET A 1 -46.60 -46.63 27.76
CA MET A 1 -47.46 -46.15 28.87
C MET A 1 -46.85 -44.82 29.29
N ILE A 2 -47.35 -43.64 28.92
CA ILE A 2 -48.62 -42.95 29.23
C ILE A 2 -48.72 -41.79 28.19
N TRP A 3 -49.55 -41.83 27.12
CA TRP A 3 -50.88 -41.20 26.90
C TRP A 3 -51.11 -39.84 27.58
N ALA A 4 -51.50 -38.74 26.93
CA ALA A 4 -52.67 -38.45 26.06
C ALA A 4 -52.59 -36.95 25.61
N ARG A 5 -53.35 -36.33 24.68
CA ARG A 5 -54.08 -36.61 23.42
C ARG A 5 -54.79 -35.27 23.04
N GLY A 6 -55.05 -35.03 21.75
CA GLY A 6 -56.04 -34.04 21.26
C GLY A 6 -55.75 -33.58 19.82
N MET A 7 -55.98 -34.36 18.75
CA MET A 7 -57.22 -34.66 18.01
C MET A 7 -57.95 -33.48 17.34
N SER A 8 -57.91 -33.41 16.01
CA SER A 8 -59.02 -33.50 15.02
C SER A 8 -58.49 -32.99 13.64
N ASN A 9 -58.89 -33.39 12.43
CA ASN A 9 -59.74 -34.43 11.87
C ASN A 9 -59.34 -34.56 10.37
N LYS A 10 -59.43 -35.78 9.83
CA LYS A 10 -59.15 -36.28 8.46
C LYS A 10 -60.14 -35.74 7.39
N PRO A 11 -59.97 -35.91 6.05
CA PRO A 11 -59.50 -37.15 5.39
C PRO A 11 -58.64 -37.06 4.12
N ALA A 12 -58.06 -38.22 3.79
CA ALA A 12 -57.38 -38.55 2.54
C ALA A 12 -58.39 -39.16 1.56
N HIS A 13 -58.25 -38.84 0.27
CA HIS A 13 -58.85 -39.61 -0.82
C HIS A 13 -57.82 -39.77 -1.96
N PHE A 14 -57.39 -41.02 -2.14
CA PHE A 14 -56.82 -41.54 -3.38
C PHE A 14 -57.97 -41.81 -4.35
N THR A 15 -57.88 -41.31 -5.59
CA THR A 15 -58.62 -41.87 -6.74
C THR A 15 -57.79 -41.75 -8.02
N PHE A 16 -57.42 -42.91 -8.54
CA PHE A 16 -57.04 -43.18 -9.92
C PHE A 16 -58.31 -43.13 -10.79
N LEU A 17 -58.30 -42.41 -11.91
CA LEU A 17 -59.08 -42.63 -13.15
C LEU A 17 -58.66 -41.48 -14.09
N GLY A 18 -58.07 -41.74 -15.25
CA GLY A 18 -58.82 -42.16 -16.42
C GLY A 18 -58.44 -41.23 -17.57
N LEU A 19 -57.64 -41.78 -18.48
CA LEU A 19 -57.17 -41.19 -19.72
C LEU A 19 -58.34 -40.60 -20.53
N LEU A 20 -58.33 -39.30 -20.82
CA LEU A 20 -59.06 -38.76 -21.97
C LEU A 20 -58.13 -37.79 -22.70
N LEU A 21 -57.61 -38.27 -23.83
CA LEU A 21 -56.88 -37.52 -24.84
C LEU A 21 -57.77 -36.36 -25.34
N LEU A 22 -57.34 -35.12 -25.13
CA LEU A 22 -57.73 -33.98 -25.94
C LEU A 22 -56.44 -33.40 -26.51
N VAL A 23 -56.08 -33.92 -27.69
CA VAL A 23 -54.98 -33.42 -28.50
C VAL A 23 -55.45 -32.12 -29.14
N ALA A 24 -55.10 -30.99 -28.55
CA ALA A 24 -55.05 -29.71 -29.25
C ALA A 24 -53.64 -29.57 -29.83
N PHE A 25 -53.50 -29.90 -31.12
CA PHE A 25 -52.31 -29.59 -31.90
C PHE A 25 -52.30 -28.08 -32.16
N SER A 26 -51.76 -27.30 -31.23
CA SER A 26 -51.24 -25.97 -31.55
C SER A 26 -49.76 -26.14 -31.88
N ILE A 27 -49.46 -26.23 -33.18
CA ILE A 27 -48.11 -26.10 -33.70
C ILE A 27 -47.67 -24.66 -33.40
N LEU A 28 -47.05 -24.44 -32.24
CA LEU A 28 -46.14 -23.32 -32.05
C LEU A 28 -44.84 -23.71 -32.75
N CYS A 29 -44.63 -23.17 -33.95
CA CYS A 29 -43.29 -23.09 -34.51
C CYS A 29 -42.46 -22.20 -33.56
N VAL A 30 -41.67 -22.83 -32.72
CA VAL A 30 -40.55 -22.18 -32.04
C VAL A 30 -39.51 -21.89 -33.13
N TYR A 31 -39.43 -20.65 -33.59
CA TYR A 31 -38.29 -20.21 -34.41
C TYR A 31 -37.12 -19.93 -33.46
N PRO A 32 -35.95 -20.57 -33.66
CA PRO A 32 -34.74 -20.16 -32.96
C PRO A 32 -34.36 -18.75 -33.42
N SER A 33 -34.19 -17.84 -32.48
CA SER A 33 -33.67 -16.48 -32.71
C SER A 33 -32.16 -16.54 -32.93
N SER A 34 -31.73 -16.95 -34.12
CA SER A 34 -30.42 -16.58 -34.66
C SER A 34 -30.59 -15.36 -35.55
N ALA A 35 -29.63 -14.43 -35.56
CA ALA A 35 -29.61 -13.34 -36.54
C ALA A 35 -29.73 -13.95 -37.94
N GLN A 36 -30.79 -13.56 -38.65
CA GLN A 36 -31.04 -14.02 -40.01
C GLN A 36 -29.89 -13.54 -40.90
N ALA A 37 -29.21 -14.47 -41.58
CA ALA A 37 -28.14 -14.10 -42.51
C ALA A 37 -28.78 -13.68 -43.84
N TYR A 38 -28.75 -12.38 -44.15
CA TYR A 38 -29.21 -11.85 -45.44
C TYR A 38 -28.45 -12.50 -46.58
N ASP A 39 -29.16 -12.86 -47.65
CA ASP A 39 -28.49 -13.36 -48.83
C ASP A 39 -27.96 -12.22 -49.73
N ASN A 40 -27.09 -12.58 -50.67
CA ASN A 40 -26.40 -11.60 -51.52
C ASN A 40 -27.35 -10.71 -52.34
N GLU A 41 -28.51 -11.24 -52.73
CA GLU A 41 -29.46 -10.49 -53.55
C GLU A 41 -30.30 -9.53 -52.67
N GLU A 42 -30.57 -9.86 -51.42
CA GLU A 42 -31.21 -8.96 -50.47
C GLU A 42 -30.31 -7.76 -50.14
N LEU A 43 -29.00 -8.00 -49.93
CA LEU A 43 -28.00 -6.94 -49.73
C LEU A 43 -27.78 -6.09 -50.99
N GLU A 44 -27.79 -6.71 -52.18
CA GLU A 44 -27.74 -5.98 -53.45
C GLU A 44 -28.98 -5.11 -53.62
N PHE A 45 -30.17 -5.62 -53.29
CA PHE A 45 -31.41 -4.84 -53.35
C PHE A 45 -31.33 -3.61 -52.44
N LEU A 46 -30.84 -3.75 -51.20
CA LEU A 46 -30.62 -2.63 -50.28
C LEU A 46 -29.69 -1.57 -50.89
N THR A 47 -28.64 -2.01 -51.57
CA THR A 47 -27.69 -1.12 -52.25
C THR A 47 -28.38 -0.36 -53.38
N LEU A 48 -29.14 -1.05 -54.23
CA LEU A 48 -29.87 -0.44 -55.35
C LEU A 48 -30.90 0.60 -54.88
N ILE A 49 -31.73 0.26 -53.90
CA ILE A 49 -32.75 1.19 -53.39
C ILE A 49 -32.13 2.40 -52.69
N ASN A 50 -31.05 2.22 -51.92
CA ASN A 50 -30.38 3.34 -51.26
C ASN A 50 -29.67 4.27 -52.26
N ASN A 51 -29.05 3.72 -53.30
CA ASN A 51 -28.52 4.53 -54.40
C ASN A 51 -29.62 5.32 -55.11
N TYR A 52 -30.77 4.71 -55.36
CA TYR A 52 -31.90 5.37 -55.99
C TYR A 52 -32.53 6.45 -55.10
N ARG A 53 -32.67 6.20 -53.80
CA ARG A 53 -33.13 7.18 -52.82
C ARG A 53 -32.16 8.36 -52.72
N ALA A 54 -30.85 8.11 -52.71
CA ALA A 54 -29.84 9.15 -52.71
C ALA A 54 -29.91 10.04 -53.97
N GLN A 55 -30.12 9.44 -55.15
CA GLN A 55 -30.34 10.19 -56.41
C GLN A 55 -31.58 11.10 -56.36
N ASN A 56 -32.53 10.80 -55.48
CA ASN A 56 -33.75 11.57 -55.27
C ASN A 56 -33.72 12.41 -53.98
N GLY A 57 -32.55 12.58 -53.35
CA GLY A 57 -32.37 13.44 -52.17
C GLY A 57 -32.98 12.89 -50.89
N LEU A 58 -33.19 11.58 -50.79
CA LEU A 58 -33.80 10.92 -49.63
C LEU A 58 -32.75 10.20 -48.77
N PRO A 59 -32.93 10.13 -47.44
CA PRO A 59 -32.09 9.33 -46.56
C PRO A 59 -32.10 7.84 -46.93
N ALA A 60 -30.95 7.18 -46.73
CA ALA A 60 -30.82 5.73 -46.85
C ALA A 60 -31.72 5.01 -45.83
N LEU A 61 -32.17 3.81 -46.20
CA LEU A 61 -32.87 2.87 -45.35
C LEU A 61 -31.85 1.93 -44.70
N THR A 62 -32.10 1.58 -43.44
CA THR A 62 -31.34 0.56 -42.70
C THR A 62 -32.13 -0.74 -42.66
N LEU A 63 -31.45 -1.89 -42.74
CA LEU A 63 -32.13 -3.18 -42.55
C LEU A 63 -32.70 -3.29 -41.13
N SER A 64 -33.94 -3.74 -41.02
CA SER A 64 -34.58 -4.08 -39.74
C SER A 64 -34.83 -5.58 -39.70
N THR A 65 -34.38 -6.21 -38.61
CA THR A 65 -34.52 -7.67 -38.45
C THR A 65 -35.98 -8.08 -38.39
N SER A 66 -36.82 -7.33 -37.68
CA SER A 66 -38.24 -7.63 -37.55
C SER A 66 -39.00 -7.41 -38.87
N LEU A 67 -38.66 -6.36 -39.64
CA LEU A 67 -39.20 -6.19 -41.00
C LEU A 67 -38.73 -7.29 -41.96
N SER A 68 -37.46 -7.70 -41.91
CA SER A 68 -36.95 -8.78 -42.77
C SER A 68 -37.61 -10.12 -42.46
N ASN A 69 -37.87 -10.43 -41.19
CA ASN A 69 -38.62 -11.62 -40.80
C ASN A 69 -40.05 -11.63 -41.37
N ALA A 70 -40.72 -10.47 -41.40
CA ALA A 70 -42.05 -10.34 -41.99
C ALA A 70 -42.00 -10.54 -43.52
N ALA A 71 -41.04 -9.90 -44.20
CA ALA A 71 -40.87 -9.96 -45.64
C ALA A 71 -40.50 -11.38 -46.12
N GLU A 72 -39.54 -12.04 -45.47
CA GLU A 72 -39.15 -13.42 -45.79
C GLU A 72 -40.30 -14.38 -45.55
N GLY A 73 -40.99 -14.25 -44.41
CA GLY A 73 -42.14 -15.07 -44.06
C GLY A 73 -43.25 -14.96 -45.11
N HIS A 74 -43.49 -13.77 -45.65
CA HIS A 74 -44.47 -13.56 -46.70
C HIS A 74 -44.02 -14.09 -48.07
N SER A 75 -42.76 -13.89 -48.44
CA SER A 75 -42.18 -14.47 -49.66
C SER A 75 -42.23 -16.00 -49.64
N TYR A 76 -41.91 -16.62 -48.51
CA TYR A 76 -42.06 -18.06 -48.26
C TYR A 76 -43.51 -18.50 -48.40
N ASP A 77 -44.44 -17.78 -47.76
CA ASP A 77 -45.87 -18.11 -47.77
C ASP A 77 -46.46 -18.09 -49.19
N MET A 78 -46.20 -17.01 -49.94
CA MET A 78 -46.62 -16.86 -51.33
C MET A 78 -46.07 -17.99 -52.22
N ALA A 79 -44.79 -18.33 -52.04
CA ALA A 79 -44.12 -19.35 -52.84
C ALA A 79 -44.64 -20.77 -52.56
N VAL A 80 -44.77 -21.15 -51.28
CA VAL A 80 -45.17 -22.50 -50.87
C VAL A 80 -46.65 -22.76 -51.13
N ARG A 81 -47.51 -21.76 -50.91
CA ARG A 81 -48.95 -21.86 -51.17
C ARG A 81 -49.35 -21.44 -52.58
N ASN A 82 -48.35 -21.14 -53.42
CA ASN A 82 -48.48 -20.84 -54.85
C ASN A 82 -49.53 -19.75 -55.15
N TYR A 83 -49.41 -18.60 -54.51
CA TYR A 83 -50.29 -17.44 -54.71
C TYR A 83 -49.50 -16.14 -54.71
N PHE A 84 -50.11 -15.03 -55.15
CA PHE A 84 -49.47 -13.72 -55.16
C PHE A 84 -50.45 -12.63 -54.71
N SER A 85 -50.29 -12.13 -53.48
CA SER A 85 -51.19 -11.16 -52.84
C SER A 85 -50.51 -10.50 -51.64
N HIS A 86 -50.83 -9.23 -51.37
CA HIS A 86 -50.43 -8.56 -50.13
C HIS A 86 -51.10 -9.19 -48.88
N THR A 87 -52.31 -9.72 -49.03
CA THR A 87 -53.05 -10.41 -47.96
C THR A 87 -52.77 -11.90 -48.01
N SER A 88 -52.32 -12.45 -46.88
CA SER A 88 -52.07 -13.88 -46.75
C SER A 88 -53.37 -14.69 -46.86
N GLN A 89 -53.29 -15.95 -47.29
CA GLN A 89 -54.48 -16.81 -47.43
C GLN A 89 -55.21 -17.10 -46.11
N ASP A 90 -54.52 -16.93 -44.98
CA ASP A 90 -55.10 -16.99 -43.64
C ASP A 90 -55.74 -15.67 -43.17
N GLY A 91 -55.79 -14.66 -44.04
CA GLY A 91 -56.47 -13.38 -43.81
C GLY A 91 -55.60 -12.27 -43.21
N ARG A 92 -54.32 -12.54 -42.88
CA ARG A 92 -53.42 -11.52 -42.33
C ARG A 92 -53.03 -10.48 -43.39
N SER A 93 -53.13 -9.21 -43.02
CA SER A 93 -52.59 -8.08 -43.80
C SER A 93 -51.07 -7.95 -43.61
N PRO A 94 -50.36 -7.15 -44.43
CA PRO A 94 -48.95 -6.86 -44.22
C PRO A 94 -48.67 -6.32 -42.81
N TRP A 95 -49.56 -5.47 -42.29
CA TRP A 95 -49.43 -4.87 -40.96
C TRP A 95 -49.52 -5.91 -39.83
N ASP A 96 -50.36 -6.93 -40.01
CA ASP A 96 -50.48 -8.02 -39.04
C ASP A 96 -49.20 -8.86 -39.02
N ARG A 97 -48.58 -9.10 -40.19
CA ARG A 97 -47.30 -9.82 -40.30
C ARG A 97 -46.14 -9.02 -39.70
N ILE A 98 -46.01 -7.75 -40.06
CA ILE A 98 -45.00 -6.81 -39.54
C ILE A 98 -45.09 -6.72 -38.01
N ARG A 99 -46.29 -6.55 -37.46
CA ARG A 99 -46.51 -6.52 -36.00
C ARG A 99 -46.18 -7.86 -35.35
N ALA A 100 -46.60 -8.97 -35.96
CA ALA A 100 -46.30 -10.31 -35.44
C ALA A 100 -44.80 -10.63 -35.45
N ALA A 101 -44.04 -10.04 -36.38
CA ALA A 101 -42.59 -10.17 -36.47
C ALA A 101 -41.80 -9.26 -35.51
N GLY A 102 -42.50 -8.41 -34.73
CA GLY A 102 -41.90 -7.58 -33.68
C GLY A 102 -41.81 -6.08 -33.98
N TYR A 103 -42.10 -5.64 -35.21
CA TYR A 103 -42.03 -4.23 -35.59
C TYR A 103 -43.33 -3.49 -35.21
N GLY A 104 -43.55 -3.33 -33.90
CA GLY A 104 -44.79 -2.79 -33.32
C GLY A 104 -44.86 -1.26 -33.22
N TYR A 105 -43.95 -0.52 -33.85
CA TYR A 105 -43.87 0.94 -33.73
C TYR A 105 -45.10 1.64 -34.31
N ASN A 106 -45.55 2.71 -33.65
CA ASN A 106 -46.56 3.61 -34.21
C ASN A 106 -45.92 4.52 -35.26
N THR A 107 -45.72 3.99 -36.47
CA THR A 107 -44.97 4.64 -37.55
C THR A 107 -45.59 4.38 -38.92
N TRP A 108 -45.04 5.02 -39.95
CA TRP A 108 -45.40 4.74 -41.34
C TRP A 108 -44.91 3.36 -41.73
N LEU A 109 -45.78 2.57 -42.35
CA LEU A 109 -45.47 1.24 -42.87
C LEU A 109 -45.79 1.17 -44.37
N GLY A 110 -45.09 0.31 -45.10
CA GLY A 110 -45.30 0.04 -46.53
C GLY A 110 -44.91 -1.39 -46.90
N GLU A 111 -45.47 -1.95 -47.97
CA GLU A 111 -45.05 -3.24 -48.52
C GLU A 111 -45.01 -3.16 -50.05
N ASN A 112 -43.97 -3.72 -50.67
CA ASN A 112 -43.96 -4.07 -52.10
C ASN A 112 -43.75 -5.58 -52.25
N ILE A 113 -44.47 -6.20 -53.18
CA ILE A 113 -44.27 -7.62 -53.56
C ILE A 113 -43.99 -7.75 -55.06
N ALA A 114 -43.17 -8.73 -55.44
CA ALA A 114 -42.89 -9.08 -56.84
C ALA A 114 -42.70 -10.60 -56.98
N ALA A 115 -42.93 -11.14 -58.17
CA ALA A 115 -42.72 -12.56 -58.45
C ALA A 115 -42.21 -12.77 -59.88
N GLY A 116 -41.41 -13.81 -60.09
CA GLY A 116 -40.83 -14.17 -61.40
C GLY A 116 -39.43 -13.59 -61.67
N TYR A 117 -38.85 -12.85 -60.74
CA TYR A 117 -37.54 -12.21 -60.89
C TYR A 117 -36.49 -12.96 -60.07
N SER A 118 -35.42 -13.43 -60.70
CA SER A 118 -34.36 -14.18 -60.02
C SER A 118 -33.30 -13.31 -59.36
N THR A 119 -33.27 -12.00 -59.66
CA THR A 119 -32.24 -11.07 -59.17
C THR A 119 -32.83 -9.78 -58.62
N ALA A 120 -32.12 -9.16 -57.68
CA ALA A 120 -32.42 -7.88 -57.08
C ALA A 120 -32.59 -6.79 -58.12
N ALA A 121 -31.68 -6.72 -59.10
CA ALA A 121 -31.72 -5.72 -60.16
C ALA A 121 -33.02 -5.78 -60.99
N THR A 122 -33.50 -6.99 -61.29
CA THR A 122 -34.73 -7.15 -62.08
C THR A 122 -36.00 -6.91 -61.27
N ALA A 123 -36.04 -7.33 -59.99
CA ALA A 123 -37.13 -7.00 -59.07
C ALA A 123 -37.19 -5.49 -58.78
N PHE A 124 -36.03 -4.86 -58.54
CA PHE A 124 -35.90 -3.42 -58.31
C PHE A 124 -36.42 -2.60 -59.49
N GLU A 125 -35.99 -2.92 -60.71
CA GLU A 125 -36.47 -2.20 -61.90
C GLU A 125 -37.95 -2.44 -62.17
N ALA A 126 -38.50 -3.62 -61.84
CA ALA A 126 -39.94 -3.87 -61.93
C ALA A 126 -40.73 -2.94 -60.98
N TRP A 127 -40.29 -2.78 -59.73
CA TRP A 127 -40.92 -1.86 -58.78
C TRP A 127 -40.71 -0.39 -59.16
N ARG A 128 -39.55 -0.02 -59.68
CA ARG A 128 -39.24 1.36 -60.11
C ARG A 128 -40.16 1.83 -61.23
N ASN A 129 -40.50 0.94 -62.16
CA ASN A 129 -41.39 1.23 -63.28
C ASN A 129 -42.87 1.13 -62.93
N SER A 130 -43.22 0.85 -61.67
CA SER A 130 -44.59 0.75 -61.18
C SER A 130 -44.92 1.92 -60.24
N PRO A 131 -45.84 2.84 -60.59
CA PRO A 131 -46.07 4.06 -59.80
C PRO A 131 -46.36 3.81 -58.31
N GLY A 132 -47.14 2.77 -57.98
CA GLY A 132 -47.47 2.43 -56.59
C GLY A 132 -46.26 1.93 -55.79
N HIS A 133 -45.51 0.97 -56.34
CA HIS A 133 -44.33 0.42 -55.69
C HIS A 133 -43.20 1.46 -55.59
N ASN A 134 -43.04 2.28 -56.63
CA ASN A 134 -42.05 3.35 -56.66
C ASN A 134 -42.33 4.43 -55.61
N ALA A 135 -43.60 4.71 -55.33
CA ALA A 135 -43.98 5.64 -54.26
C ALA A 135 -43.51 5.14 -52.87
N ASN A 136 -43.59 3.83 -52.60
CA ASN A 136 -43.03 3.26 -51.38
C ASN A 136 -41.50 3.41 -51.34
N MET A 137 -40.80 3.10 -52.44
CA MET A 137 -39.33 3.21 -52.50
C MET A 137 -38.83 4.66 -52.33
N LEU A 138 -39.61 5.65 -52.76
CA LEU A 138 -39.30 7.08 -52.65
C LEU A 138 -40.02 7.79 -51.49
N SER A 139 -40.66 7.06 -50.57
CA SER A 139 -41.30 7.69 -49.42
C SER A 139 -40.25 8.29 -48.47
N GLY A 140 -40.39 9.59 -48.17
CA GLY A 140 -39.57 10.30 -47.19
C GLY A 140 -39.88 9.93 -45.73
N ASN A 141 -40.93 9.13 -45.50
CA ASN A 141 -41.35 8.71 -44.18
C ASN A 141 -40.61 7.45 -43.67
N PHE A 142 -39.97 6.70 -44.56
CA PHE A 142 -39.29 5.45 -44.19
C PHE A 142 -37.82 5.68 -43.79
N ARG A 143 -37.37 4.89 -42.81
CA ARG A 143 -36.00 4.84 -42.28
C ARG A 143 -35.46 3.41 -42.19
N ALA A 144 -36.35 2.42 -42.16
CA ALA A 144 -36.02 1.01 -42.13
C ALA A 144 -36.67 0.24 -43.28
N ILE A 145 -36.04 -0.87 -43.66
CA ILE A 145 -36.53 -1.82 -44.66
C ILE A 145 -36.26 -3.25 -44.19
N GLY A 146 -37.21 -4.14 -44.45
CA GLY A 146 -37.02 -5.58 -44.48
C GLY A 146 -37.07 -6.05 -45.93
N ILE A 147 -36.19 -6.96 -46.30
CA ILE A 147 -36.12 -7.52 -47.66
C ILE A 147 -36.14 -9.03 -47.50
N GLY A 148 -37.05 -9.69 -48.21
CA GLY A 148 -37.17 -11.14 -48.14
C GLY A 148 -37.49 -11.72 -49.51
N ARG A 149 -36.80 -12.81 -49.88
CA ARG A 149 -37.11 -13.57 -51.09
C ARG A 149 -37.12 -15.08 -50.87
N TYR A 150 -37.89 -15.79 -51.68
CA TYR A 150 -37.93 -17.25 -51.62
C TYR A 150 -38.15 -17.89 -53.00
N TYR A 151 -37.46 -19.00 -53.25
CA TYR A 151 -37.64 -19.82 -54.45
C TYR A 151 -38.34 -21.13 -54.13
N GLN A 152 -39.44 -21.40 -54.83
CA GLN A 152 -40.12 -22.68 -54.76
C GLN A 152 -40.21 -23.30 -56.16
N ALA A 153 -39.49 -24.40 -56.37
CA ALA A 153 -39.58 -25.18 -57.59
C ALA A 153 -41.02 -25.68 -57.81
N GLY A 154 -41.56 -25.47 -59.01
CA GLY A 154 -42.94 -25.87 -59.36
C GLY A 154 -44.03 -24.88 -58.94
N SER A 155 -43.69 -23.79 -58.26
CA SER A 155 -44.62 -22.65 -58.11
C SER A 155 -44.79 -21.90 -59.43
N THR A 156 -45.88 -21.13 -59.55
CA THR A 156 -46.27 -20.39 -60.77
C THR A 156 -45.18 -19.44 -61.24
N TYR A 157 -44.47 -18.80 -60.31
CA TYR A 157 -43.49 -17.75 -60.61
C TYR A 157 -42.05 -18.12 -60.23
N GLY A 158 -41.82 -19.25 -59.55
CA GLY A 158 -40.49 -19.66 -59.09
C GLY A 158 -39.99 -18.82 -57.92
N TRP A 159 -39.64 -17.55 -58.18
CA TRP A 159 -39.13 -16.59 -57.20
C TRP A 159 -40.21 -15.61 -56.74
N TYR A 160 -40.25 -15.33 -55.44
CA TYR A 160 -41.15 -14.38 -54.80
C TYR A 160 -40.33 -13.42 -53.92
N TRP A 161 -40.68 -12.14 -53.97
CA TRP A 161 -40.00 -11.05 -53.28
C TRP A 161 -41.00 -10.22 -52.49
N THR A 162 -40.58 -9.77 -51.31
CA THR A 162 -41.30 -8.84 -50.45
C THR A 162 -40.30 -7.82 -49.91
N THR A 163 -40.68 -6.56 -49.90
CA THR A 163 -40.01 -5.52 -49.10
C THR A 163 -41.01 -4.86 -48.19
N ASP A 164 -40.72 -4.86 -46.90
CA ASP A 164 -41.51 -4.19 -45.88
C ASP A 164 -40.77 -2.94 -45.41
N PHE A 165 -41.47 -1.82 -45.27
CA PHE A 165 -40.89 -0.53 -44.92
C PHE A 165 -41.41 -0.05 -43.58
N GLY A 166 -40.57 0.68 -42.84
CA GLY A 166 -40.92 1.28 -41.56
C GLY A 166 -40.25 2.64 -41.34
N GLY A 167 -40.89 3.52 -40.57
CA GLY A 167 -40.36 4.86 -40.29
C GLY A 167 -39.39 4.96 -39.11
N VAL A 168 -39.11 3.86 -38.40
CA VAL A 168 -38.17 3.79 -37.27
C VAL A 168 -37.02 2.83 -37.61
N SER A 169 -35.77 3.28 -37.50
CA SER A 169 -34.61 2.39 -37.55
C SER A 169 -34.47 1.67 -36.21
N GLU A 170 -34.43 0.34 -36.24
CA GLU A 170 -34.04 -0.46 -35.08
C GLU A 170 -32.53 -0.40 -34.92
N ASP A 171 -32.06 -0.13 -33.71
CA ASP A 171 -30.65 -0.29 -33.39
C ASP A 171 -30.36 -1.77 -33.16
N SER A 172 -29.26 -2.25 -33.73
CA SER A 172 -28.84 -3.65 -33.71
C SER A 172 -27.37 -3.83 -33.36
N THR A 173 -26.68 -2.73 -33.01
CA THR A 173 -25.25 -2.74 -32.74
C THR A 173 -25.06 -2.74 -31.23
N PRO A 174 -24.39 -3.74 -30.64
CA PRO A 174 -24.12 -3.72 -29.21
C PRO A 174 -23.17 -2.56 -28.83
N PRO A 175 -23.31 -1.99 -27.62
CA PRO A 175 -22.41 -0.96 -27.14
C PRO A 175 -21.01 -1.55 -26.88
N THR A 176 -20.03 -0.66 -26.76
CA THR A 176 -18.67 -1.01 -26.32
C THR A 176 -18.34 -0.29 -25.01
N ILE A 177 -17.51 -0.91 -24.19
CA ILE A 177 -17.00 -0.33 -22.95
C ILE A 177 -15.54 -0.73 -22.75
N SER A 178 -14.72 0.23 -22.35
CA SER A 178 -13.33 -0.01 -21.92
C SER A 178 -13.16 0.30 -20.43
N VAL A 179 -12.13 -0.27 -19.79
CA VAL A 179 -11.73 0.06 -18.41
C VAL A 179 -10.66 1.16 -18.39
N PRO A 180 -11.02 2.41 -18.13
CA PRO A 180 -10.14 3.47 -17.65
C PRO A 180 -10.16 3.52 -16.09
N PRO A 181 -9.39 4.39 -15.40
CA PRO A 181 -8.84 4.09 -14.08
C PRO A 181 -9.85 3.73 -12.98
N PRO A 182 -9.39 3.00 -11.94
CA PRO A 182 -8.01 2.56 -11.72
C PRO A 182 -7.56 1.45 -12.67
N THR A 183 -6.31 1.53 -13.14
CA THR A 183 -5.72 0.55 -14.07
C THR A 183 -5.67 -0.82 -13.43
N GLY A 184 -5.98 -1.88 -14.19
CA GLY A 184 -5.83 -3.25 -13.72
C GLY A 184 -4.42 -3.52 -13.17
N GLY A 185 -4.34 -4.13 -11.99
CA GLY A 185 -3.11 -4.41 -11.24
C GLY A 185 -2.63 -3.27 -10.34
N SER A 186 -3.30 -2.10 -10.34
CA SER A 186 -2.93 -1.00 -9.45
C SER A 186 -3.29 -1.26 -7.98
N TYR A 187 -2.58 -0.60 -7.08
CA TYR A 187 -2.93 -0.49 -5.66
C TYR A 187 -3.81 0.75 -5.47
N VAL A 188 -4.87 0.60 -4.68
CA VAL A 188 -5.85 1.65 -4.46
C VAL A 188 -6.15 1.80 -2.96
N SER A 189 -6.38 3.04 -2.51
CA SER A 189 -6.67 3.36 -1.12
C SER A 189 -7.49 4.63 -1.00
N GLY A 190 -8.22 4.78 0.11
CA GLY A 190 -9.12 5.92 0.32
C GLY A 190 -10.27 5.99 -0.70
N THR A 191 -10.56 7.19 -1.20
CA THR A 191 -11.61 7.41 -2.21
C THR A 191 -11.01 7.35 -3.61
N VAL A 192 -11.52 6.44 -4.44
CA VAL A 192 -11.05 6.14 -5.78
C VAL A 192 -12.20 6.36 -6.76
N ILE A 193 -11.95 7.08 -7.84
CA ILE A 193 -12.95 7.27 -8.90
C ILE A 193 -12.79 6.12 -9.89
N ILE A 194 -13.85 5.32 -10.06
CA ILE A 194 -13.97 4.34 -11.13
C ILE A 194 -14.57 5.05 -12.33
N TRP A 195 -13.92 4.97 -13.48
CA TRP A 195 -14.39 5.57 -14.73
C TRP A 195 -14.78 4.49 -15.73
N ALA A 196 -15.84 4.72 -16.51
CA ALA A 196 -16.26 3.84 -17.60
C ALA A 196 -16.36 4.62 -18.93
N ASN A 197 -15.53 4.24 -19.90
CA ASN A 197 -15.57 4.79 -21.25
C ASN A 197 -16.48 3.91 -22.12
N ALA A 198 -17.76 4.27 -22.18
CA ALA A 198 -18.80 3.57 -22.93
C ALA A 198 -19.18 4.33 -24.21
N TYR A 199 -19.38 3.60 -25.31
CA TYR A 199 -19.73 4.13 -26.62
C TYR A 199 -20.74 3.25 -27.34
N ASP A 200 -21.66 3.89 -28.05
CA ASP A 200 -22.65 3.26 -28.92
C ASP A 200 -23.00 4.19 -30.09
N ASN A 201 -23.50 3.66 -31.20
CA ASN A 201 -23.86 4.45 -32.40
C ASN A 201 -25.16 5.25 -32.25
N VAL A 202 -26.07 4.87 -31.35
CA VAL A 202 -27.31 5.62 -31.08
C VAL A 202 -27.23 6.32 -29.73
N GLY A 203 -26.87 5.60 -28.67
CA GLY A 203 -26.72 6.20 -27.36
C GLY A 203 -26.70 5.20 -26.21
N ILE A 204 -26.11 5.65 -25.11
CA ILE A 204 -26.04 4.89 -23.86
C ILE A 204 -27.22 5.24 -22.96
N ASN A 205 -27.89 4.23 -22.43
CA ASN A 205 -28.95 4.39 -21.42
C ASN A 205 -28.34 4.51 -20.02
N LYS A 206 -27.45 3.57 -19.66
CA LYS A 206 -26.81 3.54 -18.34
C LYS A 206 -25.50 2.76 -18.31
N VAL A 207 -24.73 2.98 -17.25
CA VAL A 207 -23.60 2.13 -16.83
C VAL A 207 -23.80 1.71 -15.37
N ASP A 208 -23.81 0.40 -15.13
CA ASP A 208 -23.85 -0.20 -13.80
C ASP A 208 -22.43 -0.57 -13.35
N PHE A 209 -22.03 -0.13 -12.15
CA PHE A 209 -20.73 -0.40 -11.55
C PHE A 209 -20.83 -1.48 -10.46
N TYR A 210 -19.90 -2.41 -10.45
CA TYR A 210 -19.84 -3.54 -9.53
C TYR A 210 -18.46 -3.67 -8.89
N ILE A 211 -18.43 -4.09 -7.63
CA ILE A 211 -17.21 -4.48 -6.90
C ILE A 211 -17.44 -5.89 -6.37
N ASP A 212 -16.55 -6.82 -6.71
CA ASP A 212 -16.67 -8.26 -6.40
C ASP A 212 -18.03 -8.84 -6.80
N ASN A 213 -18.52 -8.44 -7.98
CA ASN A 213 -19.84 -8.78 -8.53
C ASN A 213 -21.06 -8.23 -7.75
N ILE A 214 -20.87 -7.36 -6.76
CA ILE A 214 -21.96 -6.66 -6.07
C ILE A 214 -22.19 -5.31 -6.75
N LEU A 215 -23.43 -5.00 -7.14
CA LEU A 215 -23.79 -3.70 -7.73
C LEU A 215 -23.62 -2.59 -6.68
N VAL A 216 -22.81 -1.58 -6.99
CA VAL A 216 -22.49 -0.47 -6.08
C VAL A 216 -23.02 0.88 -6.55
N GLY A 217 -23.34 1.03 -7.84
CA GLY A 217 -23.93 2.24 -8.38
C GLY A 217 -24.36 2.11 -9.84
N THR A 218 -25.22 3.03 -10.27
CA THR A 218 -25.67 3.18 -11.66
C THR A 218 -25.53 4.64 -12.04
N ASP A 219 -24.93 4.91 -13.20
CA ASP A 219 -24.79 6.25 -13.76
C ASP A 219 -25.46 6.32 -15.13
N THR A 220 -26.22 7.39 -15.36
CA THR A 220 -26.98 7.63 -16.59
C THR A 220 -26.52 8.90 -17.31
N THR A 221 -25.44 9.55 -16.85
CA THR A 221 -24.94 10.80 -17.43
C THR A 221 -23.45 10.71 -17.73
N TYR A 222 -23.06 11.03 -18.97
CA TYR A 222 -21.65 11.11 -19.33
C TYR A 222 -21.00 12.35 -18.69
N PRO A 223 -19.79 12.25 -18.09
CA PRO A 223 -18.94 11.06 -17.99
C PRO A 223 -19.39 10.06 -16.91
N PHE A 224 -19.41 8.76 -17.26
CA PHE A 224 -19.87 7.71 -16.35
C PHE A 224 -18.83 7.39 -15.28
N THR A 225 -19.17 7.67 -14.01
CA THR A 225 -18.22 7.52 -12.89
C THR A 225 -18.87 6.97 -11.61
N TYR A 226 -18.04 6.36 -10.77
CA TYR A 226 -18.43 5.96 -9.42
C TYR A 226 -17.33 6.28 -8.40
N ASN A 227 -17.68 7.01 -7.34
CA ASN A 227 -16.78 7.30 -6.22
C ASN A 227 -16.75 6.12 -5.24
N TRP A 228 -15.73 5.29 -5.33
CA TRP A 228 -15.54 4.14 -4.46
C TRP A 228 -14.74 4.51 -3.20
N ASN A 229 -15.34 4.35 -2.03
CA ASN A 229 -14.63 4.40 -0.76
C ASN A 229 -14.06 3.02 -0.41
N THR A 230 -12.76 2.84 -0.61
CA THR A 230 -12.07 1.56 -0.38
C THR A 230 -11.94 1.21 1.10
N THR A 231 -12.11 2.16 2.04
CA THR A 231 -11.94 1.91 3.49
C THR A 231 -12.94 0.91 4.08
N GLY A 232 -14.06 0.67 3.40
CA GLY A 232 -15.05 -0.35 3.77
C GLY A 232 -14.75 -1.76 3.25
N TYR A 233 -13.63 -1.96 2.55
CA TYR A 233 -13.27 -3.21 1.88
C TYR A 233 -12.02 -3.83 2.54
N GLY A 234 -11.94 -5.17 2.50
CA GLY A 234 -10.77 -5.90 2.99
C GLY A 234 -9.51 -5.52 2.22
N ALA A 235 -8.33 -5.72 2.81
CA ALA A 235 -7.09 -5.60 2.06
C ALA A 235 -6.94 -6.79 1.10
N GLY A 236 -6.39 -6.56 -0.10
CA GLY A 236 -6.14 -7.60 -1.10
C GLY A 236 -6.81 -7.35 -2.44
N ALA A 237 -6.90 -8.39 -3.26
CA ALA A 237 -7.43 -8.27 -4.61
C ALA A 237 -8.96 -8.09 -4.60
N HIS A 238 -9.43 -7.08 -5.32
CA HIS A 238 -10.84 -6.80 -5.58
C HIS A 238 -11.08 -6.71 -7.09
N THR A 239 -12.25 -7.15 -7.55
CA THR A 239 -12.63 -7.10 -8.97
C THR A 239 -13.59 -5.95 -9.22
N LEU A 240 -13.19 -4.99 -10.05
CA LEU A 240 -14.06 -3.94 -10.55
C LEU A 240 -14.69 -4.40 -11.86
N LYS A 241 -16.00 -4.16 -12.01
CA LYS A 241 -16.74 -4.45 -13.24
C LYS A 241 -17.68 -3.30 -13.58
N ALA A 242 -17.74 -2.94 -14.85
CA ALA A 242 -18.73 -2.00 -15.38
C ALA A 242 -19.53 -2.69 -16.49
N VAL A 243 -20.85 -2.53 -16.46
CA VAL A 243 -21.78 -3.06 -17.46
C VAL A 243 -22.51 -1.89 -18.10
N VAL A 244 -22.34 -1.70 -19.40
CA VAL A 244 -23.06 -0.69 -20.17
C VAL A 244 -24.34 -1.29 -20.74
N THR A 245 -25.43 -0.51 -20.74
CA THR A 245 -26.66 -0.81 -21.49
C THR A 245 -26.96 0.35 -22.43
N ASP A 246 -27.16 0.08 -23.71
CA ASP A 246 -27.56 1.08 -24.69
C ASP A 246 -29.07 1.39 -24.61
N THR A 247 -29.55 2.27 -25.49
CA THR A 247 -30.98 2.62 -25.58
C THR A 247 -31.87 1.53 -26.17
N ALA A 248 -31.29 0.53 -26.84
CA ALA A 248 -31.98 -0.62 -27.44
C ALA A 248 -32.07 -1.84 -26.51
N GLY A 249 -31.33 -1.82 -25.40
CA GLY A 249 -31.23 -2.90 -24.42
C GLY A 249 -30.06 -3.86 -24.64
N PHE A 250 -29.15 -3.63 -25.61
CA PHE A 250 -27.93 -4.42 -25.69
C PHE A 250 -26.95 -4.02 -24.60
N THR A 251 -26.12 -4.98 -24.20
CA THR A 251 -25.19 -4.82 -23.10
C THR A 251 -23.79 -5.25 -23.49
N ALA A 252 -22.80 -4.59 -22.92
CA ALA A 252 -21.41 -5.04 -22.91
C ALA A 252 -20.82 -4.83 -21.50
N GLU A 253 -19.76 -5.56 -21.17
CA GLU A 253 -19.11 -5.45 -19.87
C GLU A 253 -17.59 -5.35 -19.99
N SER A 254 -16.97 -4.80 -18.95
CA SER A 254 -15.52 -4.76 -18.81
C SER A 254 -15.13 -4.94 -17.35
N THR A 255 -14.03 -5.64 -17.10
CA THR A 255 -13.55 -5.98 -15.76
C THR A 255 -12.07 -5.70 -15.59
N CYS A 256 -11.66 -5.26 -14.39
CA CYS A 256 -10.26 -5.25 -13.99
C CYS A 256 -10.10 -5.70 -12.53
N ALA A 257 -8.93 -6.22 -12.18
CA ALA A 257 -8.57 -6.49 -10.79
C ALA A 257 -7.68 -5.36 -10.27
N VAL A 258 -7.91 -4.91 -9.04
CA VAL A 258 -7.07 -3.97 -8.31
C VAL A 258 -6.76 -4.52 -6.93
N THR A 259 -5.74 -3.99 -6.25
CA THR A 259 -5.43 -4.37 -4.88
C THR A 259 -5.83 -3.24 -3.94
N VAL A 260 -6.83 -3.47 -3.09
CA VAL A 260 -7.16 -2.53 -2.00
C VAL A 260 -6.07 -2.64 -0.96
N ASP A 261 -5.47 -1.50 -0.67
CA ASP A 261 -4.44 -1.38 0.34
C ASP A 261 -4.66 -0.11 1.16
N ASN A 262 -5.58 -0.19 2.13
CA ASN A 262 -5.85 0.89 3.08
C ASN A 262 -4.80 1.00 4.19
N PHE A 263 -3.54 0.68 3.91
CA PHE A 263 -2.45 0.84 4.86
C PHE A 263 -2.42 2.29 5.37
N THR A 264 -2.90 2.46 6.59
CA THR A 264 -2.92 3.74 7.29
C THR A 264 -2.00 3.57 8.49
N PRO A 265 -0.73 4.01 8.38
CA PRO A 265 0.17 3.96 9.53
C PRO A 265 -0.40 4.80 10.66
N SER A 266 -0.46 4.21 11.86
CA SER A 266 -0.79 4.95 13.08
C SER A 266 0.45 5.45 13.81
N MET A 267 1.64 4.96 13.42
CA MET A 267 2.92 5.32 14.00
C MET A 267 4.02 5.35 12.95
N ARG A 268 4.99 6.26 13.14
CA ARG A 268 6.24 6.29 12.39
C ARG A 268 7.46 6.32 13.29
N TYR A 269 8.45 5.51 12.94
CA TYR A 269 9.78 5.53 13.53
C TYR A 269 10.81 5.97 12.50
N PHE A 270 11.83 6.68 12.94
CA PHE A 270 12.82 7.28 12.06
C PHE A 270 14.25 6.86 12.41
N PHE A 271 15.03 6.67 11.36
CA PHE A 271 16.49 6.69 11.37
C PHE A 271 16.98 7.75 10.39
N THR A 272 18.20 8.20 10.56
CA THR A 272 18.83 9.25 9.75
C THR A 272 19.21 8.78 8.34
N TRP A 273 19.68 7.55 8.19
CA TRP A 273 20.39 7.16 6.95
C TRP A 273 20.43 5.65 6.69
N TYR A 274 20.45 5.28 5.42
CA TYR A 274 20.65 3.93 4.88
C TYR A 274 21.79 3.95 3.86
N ASP A 275 22.74 3.03 3.96
CA ASP A 275 23.93 2.99 3.09
C ASP A 275 24.22 1.57 2.58
N GLN A 276 23.48 1.11 1.57
CA GLN A 276 23.74 -0.16 0.89
C GLN A 276 24.39 0.06 -0.49
N SER A 277 25.17 1.13 -0.62
CA SER A 277 25.72 1.58 -1.91
C SER A 277 26.94 0.78 -2.39
N SER A 278 27.62 0.07 -1.48
CA SER A 278 28.84 -0.69 -1.79
C SER A 278 28.89 -2.00 -1.02
N SER A 279 29.79 -2.91 -1.43
CA SER A 279 30.00 -4.17 -0.72
C SER A 279 30.57 -4.02 0.70
N GLN A 280 31.06 -2.83 1.05
CA GLN A 280 31.61 -2.55 2.37
C GLN A 280 30.53 -2.22 3.41
N TRP A 281 29.40 -1.69 2.97
CA TRP A 281 28.30 -1.28 3.83
C TRP A 281 27.13 -2.25 3.72
N ARG A 282 26.59 -2.66 4.87
CA ARG A 282 25.42 -3.55 4.94
C ARG A 282 24.44 -3.07 6.02
N ASP A 283 23.29 -2.59 5.59
CA ASP A 283 22.26 -1.98 6.41
C ASP A 283 20.98 -2.82 6.35
N TRP A 284 20.29 -2.94 7.46
CA TRP A 284 18.93 -3.48 7.49
C TRP A 284 18.19 -2.99 8.73
N VAL A 285 16.87 -3.01 8.65
CA VAL A 285 15.99 -2.65 9.75
C VAL A 285 15.50 -3.91 10.44
N LEU A 286 15.62 -3.92 11.76
CA LEU A 286 15.02 -4.92 12.63
C LEU A 286 13.78 -4.34 13.28
N MET A 287 12.72 -5.14 13.32
CA MET A 287 11.45 -4.80 13.95
C MET A 287 11.04 -5.98 14.81
N ALA A 288 10.51 -5.73 16.00
CA ALA A 288 9.93 -6.77 16.82
C ALA A 288 8.57 -6.31 17.32
N ASN A 289 7.59 -7.21 17.24
CA ASN A 289 6.25 -7.02 17.77
C ASN A 289 6.16 -7.71 19.15
N PRO A 290 6.20 -6.98 20.27
CA PRO A 290 6.20 -7.58 21.60
C PRO A 290 4.98 -8.48 21.89
N ALA A 291 5.17 -9.51 22.71
CA ALA A 291 4.07 -10.36 23.17
C ALA A 291 3.06 -9.53 24.00
N GLY A 292 1.80 -9.47 23.55
CA GLY A 292 0.73 -8.67 24.17
C GLY A 292 0.17 -7.53 23.30
N GLY A 293 0.69 -7.33 22.08
CA GLY A 293 0.16 -6.36 21.10
C GLY A 293 -1.21 -6.75 20.53
N ALA A 294 -1.83 -5.84 19.76
CA ALA A 294 -3.18 -5.97 19.20
C ALA A 294 -3.35 -7.01 18.07
N GLY A 295 -2.39 -7.94 17.94
CA GLY A 295 -2.28 -8.89 16.83
C GLY A 295 -1.06 -8.61 15.95
N THR A 296 -1.09 -9.14 14.73
CA THR A 296 -0.03 -8.95 13.73
C THR A 296 0.05 -7.47 13.32
N ALA A 297 1.24 -6.88 13.46
CA ALA A 297 1.51 -5.53 12.95
C ALA A 297 1.77 -5.60 11.45
N ARG A 298 1.42 -4.55 10.71
CA ARG A 298 1.97 -4.32 9.37
C ARG A 298 2.94 -3.16 9.41
N ALA A 299 4.09 -3.30 8.76
CA ALA A 299 5.14 -2.29 8.75
C ALA A 299 5.71 -2.10 7.34
N ALA A 300 5.71 -0.86 6.88
CA ALA A 300 6.36 -0.42 5.66
C ALA A 300 7.67 0.31 6.00
N VAL A 301 8.77 -0.11 5.38
CA VAL A 301 10.09 0.53 5.50
C VAL A 301 10.36 1.33 4.24
N MET A 302 10.58 2.63 4.43
CA MET A 302 10.84 3.59 3.38
C MET A 302 12.24 4.19 3.53
N VAL A 303 12.88 4.50 2.40
CA VAL A 303 14.08 5.35 2.34
C VAL A 303 13.76 6.47 1.36
N ASP A 304 13.94 7.73 1.76
CA ASP A 304 13.59 8.90 0.93
C ASP A 304 12.14 8.85 0.43
N SER A 305 11.21 8.47 1.32
CA SER A 305 9.78 8.27 1.03
C SER A 305 9.45 7.15 0.01
N THR A 306 10.46 6.45 -0.52
CA THR A 306 10.26 5.29 -1.39
C THR A 306 10.12 4.03 -0.54
N THR A 307 9.04 3.27 -0.72
CA THR A 307 8.81 2.02 0.02
C THR A 307 9.67 0.89 -0.56
N TYR A 308 10.47 0.24 0.30
CA TYR A 308 11.36 -0.87 -0.08
C TYR A 308 10.95 -2.21 0.54
N ALA A 309 10.24 -2.19 1.66
CA ALA A 309 9.65 -3.38 2.24
C ALA A 309 8.28 -3.03 2.83
N ASP A 310 7.34 -3.96 2.74
CA ASP A 310 6.05 -3.90 3.41
C ASP A 310 5.69 -5.32 3.87
N ARG A 311 5.57 -5.52 5.18
CA ARG A 311 5.52 -6.85 5.78
C ARG A 311 4.62 -6.89 7.01
N ASN A 312 4.03 -8.07 7.20
CA ASN A 312 3.38 -8.44 8.45
C ASN A 312 4.41 -8.95 9.47
N ILE A 313 4.20 -8.60 10.74
CA ILE A 313 5.05 -8.97 11.88
C ILE A 313 4.16 -9.53 12.97
N ASP A 314 4.20 -10.85 13.13
CA ASP A 314 3.36 -11.56 14.09
C ASP A 314 3.76 -11.26 15.54
N VAL A 315 2.80 -11.40 16.46
CA VAL A 315 3.02 -11.16 17.89
C VAL A 315 4.11 -12.07 18.44
N GLY A 316 5.05 -11.49 19.20
CA GLY A 316 6.19 -12.18 19.76
C GLY A 316 7.28 -12.52 18.75
N ALA A 317 7.12 -12.13 17.48
CA ALA A 317 8.09 -12.41 16.43
C ALA A 317 8.97 -11.18 16.12
N PRO A 318 10.27 -11.37 15.90
CA PRO A 318 11.11 -10.41 15.23
C PRO A 318 10.99 -10.56 13.70
N ALA A 319 11.16 -9.46 12.98
CA ALA A 319 11.26 -9.39 11.53
C ALA A 319 12.48 -8.55 11.14
N GLU A 320 13.27 -9.09 10.21
CA GLU A 320 14.33 -8.34 9.55
C GLU A 320 13.92 -7.98 8.12
N THR A 321 14.30 -6.78 7.68
CA THR A 321 14.20 -6.46 6.25
C THR A 321 15.32 -7.17 5.48
N PRO A 322 15.09 -7.56 4.21
CA PRO A 322 16.21 -7.80 3.32
C PRO A 322 17.03 -6.51 3.19
N ALA A 323 18.31 -6.67 2.86
CA ALA A 323 19.13 -5.52 2.49
C ALA A 323 18.66 -4.92 1.16
N PHE A 324 18.50 -3.60 1.11
CA PHE A 324 18.07 -2.88 -0.09
C PHE A 324 19.28 -2.50 -0.94
N ASN A 325 19.82 -3.46 -1.70
CA ASN A 325 21.06 -3.27 -2.46
C ASN A 325 21.00 -2.07 -3.43
N GLY A 326 22.02 -1.22 -3.39
CA GLY A 326 22.13 -0.02 -4.22
C GLY A 326 21.37 1.19 -3.68
N VAL A 327 20.69 1.08 -2.53
CA VAL A 327 19.98 2.18 -1.89
C VAL A 327 20.93 2.95 -1.00
N ILE A 328 20.96 4.27 -1.17
CA ILE A 328 21.65 5.20 -0.29
C ILE A 328 20.78 6.42 -0.06
N GLY A 329 20.56 6.78 1.20
CA GLY A 329 19.84 7.99 1.54
C GLY A 329 19.10 7.92 2.85
N GLY A 330 18.11 8.78 3.03
CA GLY A 330 17.40 8.91 4.29
C GLY A 330 16.67 10.26 4.41
N PRO A 331 15.75 10.40 5.36
CA PRO A 331 15.51 9.52 6.52
C PRO A 331 15.00 8.13 6.11
N VAL A 332 15.29 7.14 6.94
CA VAL A 332 14.64 5.83 6.89
C VAL A 332 13.41 5.92 7.78
N THR A 333 12.25 5.53 7.24
CA THR A 333 10.98 5.59 7.97
C THR A 333 10.39 4.19 8.09
N VAL A 334 10.08 3.76 9.30
CA VAL A 334 9.24 2.58 9.56
C VAL A 334 7.85 3.08 9.91
N ALA A 335 6.94 2.99 8.94
CA ALA A 335 5.53 3.29 9.14
C ALA A 335 4.81 2.01 9.55
N THR A 336 4.00 2.03 10.60
CA THR A 336 3.34 0.82 11.11
C THR A 336 1.95 1.08 11.68
N THR A 337 1.15 0.01 11.77
CA THR A 337 -0.23 0.03 12.27
C THR A 337 -0.34 -0.06 13.79
N GLN A 338 0.75 -0.33 14.51
CA GLN A 338 0.78 -0.44 15.97
C GLN A 338 2.22 -0.29 16.51
N PRO A 339 2.41 -0.09 17.82
CA PRO A 339 3.74 0.04 18.40
C PRO A 339 4.65 -1.17 18.10
N LEU A 340 5.90 -0.88 17.74
CA LEU A 340 6.96 -1.86 17.52
C LEU A 340 8.23 -1.45 18.27
N ILE A 341 9.08 -2.42 18.55
CA ILE A 341 10.47 -2.17 18.92
C ILE A 341 11.29 -2.22 17.63
N THR A 342 12.00 -1.15 17.30
CA THR A 342 12.67 -1.01 16.01
C THR A 342 14.09 -0.50 16.16
N SER A 343 15.03 -1.13 15.48
CA SER A 343 16.43 -0.72 15.41
C SER A 343 16.97 -0.87 13.99
N GLN A 344 18.02 -0.13 13.68
CA GLN A 344 18.75 -0.27 12.43
C GLN A 344 20.13 -0.83 12.72
N ARG A 345 20.50 -1.89 11.99
CA ARG A 345 21.85 -2.46 12.03
C ARG A 345 22.62 -2.04 10.80
N VAL A 346 23.88 -1.69 11.03
CA VAL A 346 24.80 -1.27 9.99
C VAL A 346 26.13 -1.99 10.21
N LEU A 347 26.59 -2.69 9.18
CA LEU A 347 27.95 -3.22 9.10
C LEU A 347 28.76 -2.36 8.15
N TYR A 348 29.96 -1.99 8.58
CA TYR A 348 30.96 -1.36 7.73
C TYR A 348 32.25 -2.14 7.84
N LYS A 349 32.65 -2.82 6.75
CA LYS A 349 33.81 -3.73 6.71
C LYS A 349 33.74 -4.78 7.84
N ASN A 350 34.55 -4.61 8.89
CA ASN A 350 34.65 -5.49 10.04
C ASN A 350 34.03 -4.90 11.31
N SER A 351 33.32 -3.79 11.19
CA SER A 351 32.68 -3.09 12.30
C SER A 351 31.16 -3.13 12.22
N PHE A 352 30.52 -2.96 13.37
CA PHE A 352 29.08 -3.08 13.58
C PHE A 352 28.59 -1.92 14.44
N ASN A 353 27.44 -1.35 14.09
CA ASN A 353 26.70 -0.40 14.91
C ASN A 353 25.20 -0.70 14.80
N GLU A 354 24.49 -0.53 15.89
CA GLU A 354 23.04 -0.64 15.97
C GLU A 354 22.49 0.58 16.72
N ILE A 355 21.48 1.22 16.13
CA ILE A 355 20.80 2.36 16.75
C ILE A 355 19.31 2.07 16.89
N PRO A 356 18.68 2.48 18.01
CA PRO A 356 17.23 2.43 18.13
C PRO A 356 16.61 3.49 17.20
N ALA A 357 15.36 3.29 16.82
CA ALA A 357 14.63 4.32 16.08
C ALA A 357 14.09 5.41 17.02
N ILE A 358 13.84 6.61 16.49
CA ILE A 358 13.09 7.65 17.20
C ILE A 358 11.64 7.66 16.73
N TRP A 359 10.69 7.61 17.66
CA TRP A 359 9.27 7.73 17.34
C TRP A 359 8.91 9.18 16.94
N GLU A 360 8.00 9.36 15.98
CA GLU A 360 7.65 10.68 15.42
C GLU A 360 7.27 11.74 16.46
N ASN A 361 6.63 11.34 17.56
CA ASN A 361 6.22 12.25 18.64
C ASN A 361 7.36 12.62 19.61
N GLN A 362 8.55 12.03 19.44
CA GLN A 362 9.76 12.34 20.21
C GLN A 362 10.76 13.17 19.39
N LEU A 363 10.41 13.56 18.16
CA LEU A 363 11.24 14.44 17.36
C LEU A 363 11.16 15.87 17.88
N GLU A 364 12.32 16.53 17.94
CA GLU A 364 12.45 17.90 18.44
C GLU A 364 13.12 18.80 17.40
N SER A 365 13.14 20.10 17.66
CA SER A 365 13.84 21.07 16.82
C SER A 365 15.32 21.24 17.21
N THR A 366 15.73 20.75 18.38
CA THR A 366 17.10 20.96 18.90
C THR A 366 17.70 19.66 19.41
N TYR A 367 18.94 19.37 19.00
CA TYR A 367 19.70 18.17 19.36
C TYR A 367 21.15 18.49 19.72
N TYR A 368 21.74 17.63 20.55
CA TYR A 368 23.07 17.81 21.10
C TYR A 368 23.95 16.57 20.99
N PHE A 369 25.26 16.80 20.88
CA PHE A 369 26.32 15.80 21.04
C PHE A 369 27.42 16.36 21.95
N THR A 370 28.11 15.51 22.68
CA THR A 370 29.20 15.91 23.59
C THR A 370 30.45 16.41 22.84
N TRP A 371 30.63 16.05 21.56
CA TRP A 371 31.87 16.33 20.83
C TRP A 371 31.74 16.32 19.30
N TYR A 372 32.75 16.86 18.65
CA TYR A 372 33.03 16.74 17.22
C TYR A 372 34.55 16.59 17.00
N ASP A 373 34.96 15.68 16.12
CA ASP A 373 36.37 15.42 15.80
C ASP A 373 36.56 14.95 14.35
N SER A 374 36.98 15.87 13.49
CA SER A 374 37.33 15.59 12.09
C SER A 374 38.83 15.48 11.84
N ASN A 375 39.64 15.26 12.88
CA ASN A 375 41.11 15.27 12.76
C ASN A 375 41.69 13.97 12.17
N ALA A 376 41.90 13.98 10.84
CA ALA A 376 42.48 12.87 10.09
C ALA A 376 43.82 12.36 10.61
N SER A 377 44.65 13.21 11.24
CA SER A 377 45.96 12.80 11.74
C SER A 377 45.90 11.80 12.91
N GLN A 378 44.76 11.70 13.59
CA GLN A 378 44.54 10.79 14.71
C GLN A 378 43.75 9.52 14.32
N GLY A 379 43.51 9.33 13.01
CA GLY A 379 42.79 8.17 12.46
C GLY A 379 41.30 8.41 12.20
N TRP A 380 40.78 9.61 12.47
CA TRP A 380 39.40 10.01 12.17
C TRP A 380 39.26 10.35 10.68
N LYS A 381 38.68 9.44 9.90
CA LYS A 381 38.59 9.59 8.43
C LYS A 381 37.39 10.44 7.99
N GLY A 382 36.46 10.73 8.89
CA GLY A 382 35.34 11.63 8.65
C GLY A 382 34.37 11.64 9.82
N ASP A 383 33.76 12.80 10.05
CA ASP A 383 32.76 13.05 11.10
C ASP A 383 31.64 13.89 10.46
N TRP A 384 30.43 13.33 10.40
CA TRP A 384 29.27 13.94 9.77
C TRP A 384 28.15 14.10 10.78
N ILE A 385 27.48 15.25 10.72
CA ILE A 385 26.20 15.46 11.38
C ILE A 385 25.11 15.20 10.33
N LEU A 386 24.29 14.19 10.51
CA LEU A 386 23.22 13.82 9.60
C LEU A 386 21.92 14.45 10.13
N ILE A 387 21.25 15.23 9.29
CA ILE A 387 20.08 16.03 9.70
C ILE A 387 18.96 15.79 8.68
N GLY A 388 17.85 15.21 9.11
CA GLY A 388 16.65 15.01 8.31
C GLY A 388 15.48 15.86 8.80
N ASN A 389 14.72 16.45 7.88
CA ASN A 389 13.54 17.25 8.19
C ASN A 389 12.27 16.40 8.13
N GLN A 390 11.62 16.17 9.28
CA GLN A 390 10.34 15.45 9.37
C GLN A 390 9.13 16.38 9.55
N GLY A 391 9.36 17.69 9.45
CA GLY A 391 8.32 18.70 9.57
C GLY A 391 7.43 18.81 8.34
N SER A 392 6.40 19.64 8.48
CA SER A 392 5.48 19.97 7.39
C SER A 392 5.96 21.10 6.47
N GLN A 393 7.07 21.77 6.83
CA GLN A 393 7.64 22.90 6.10
C GLN A 393 9.17 22.74 5.96
N THR A 394 9.79 23.55 5.11
CA THR A 394 11.25 23.64 5.02
C THR A 394 11.84 24.01 6.39
N ALA A 395 12.81 23.22 6.87
CA ALA A 395 13.51 23.48 8.12
C ALA A 395 14.72 24.39 7.90
N ASN A 396 14.84 25.43 8.71
CA ASN A 396 16.02 26.29 8.77
C ASN A 396 16.90 25.84 9.94
N VAL A 397 18.07 25.30 9.66
CA VAL A 397 18.90 24.62 10.66
C VAL A 397 20.25 25.29 10.81
N GLU A 398 20.69 25.47 12.04
CA GLU A 398 22.01 25.97 12.42
C GLU A 398 22.78 24.88 13.18
N VAL A 399 24.07 24.76 12.91
CA VAL A 399 24.97 23.85 13.61
C VAL A 399 26.06 24.64 14.32
N TYR A 400 26.20 24.44 15.62
CA TYR A 400 27.21 25.05 16.47
C TYR A 400 28.14 23.97 17.02
N ILE A 401 29.43 24.29 17.13
CA ILE A 401 30.44 23.43 17.78
C ILE A 401 31.27 24.32 18.70
N GLY A 402 31.35 23.97 19.99
CA GLY A 402 32.05 24.77 20.99
C GLY A 402 31.47 26.19 21.11
N GLY A 403 30.15 26.32 20.96
CA GLY A 403 29.43 27.59 20.94
C GLY A 403 29.59 28.43 19.65
N SER A 404 30.46 28.04 18.72
CA SER A 404 30.67 28.76 17.46
C SER A 404 29.75 28.25 16.35
N LEU A 405 29.07 29.13 15.63
CA LEU A 405 28.27 28.78 14.44
C LEU A 405 29.18 28.24 13.33
N LYS A 406 28.89 27.03 12.84
CA LYS A 406 29.66 26.34 11.80
C LYS A 406 28.95 26.28 10.46
N GLY A 407 27.62 26.25 10.44
CA GLY A 407 26.86 26.22 9.20
C GLY A 407 25.37 26.48 9.39
N THR A 408 24.74 26.92 8.30
CA THR A 408 23.30 27.18 8.17
C THR A 408 22.77 26.39 6.98
N TYR A 409 21.62 25.73 7.13
CA TYR A 409 21.04 24.85 6.11
C TYR A 409 19.54 25.08 5.97
N SER A 410 19.02 25.01 4.74
CA SER A 410 17.59 24.98 4.46
C SER A 410 17.24 23.61 3.90
N ILE A 411 16.42 22.85 4.61
CA ILE A 411 16.14 21.44 4.33
C ILE A 411 14.66 21.31 3.94
N PRO A 412 14.32 20.97 2.68
CA PRO A 412 12.93 20.72 2.27
C PRO A 412 12.26 19.62 3.10
N VAL A 413 10.92 19.57 3.08
CA VAL A 413 10.13 18.51 3.74
C VAL A 413 10.58 17.13 3.25
N GLY A 414 10.88 16.21 4.18
CA GLY A 414 11.41 14.87 3.86
C GLY A 414 12.85 14.88 3.35
N GLY A 415 13.48 16.05 3.21
CA GLY A 415 14.87 16.20 2.79
C GLY A 415 15.86 16.02 3.94
N ARG A 416 17.16 16.05 3.59
CA ARG A 416 18.27 15.92 4.53
C ARG A 416 19.51 16.70 4.11
N VAL A 417 20.43 16.91 5.05
CA VAL A 417 21.82 17.35 4.81
C VAL A 417 22.79 16.54 5.67
N THR A 418 24.04 16.44 5.23
CA THR A 418 25.11 15.70 5.94
C THR A 418 26.39 16.54 6.04
N PRO A 419 26.37 17.69 6.72
CA PRO A 419 27.56 18.51 6.86
C PRO A 419 28.71 17.81 7.59
N SER A 420 29.93 18.20 7.19
CA SER A 420 31.18 17.88 7.86
C SER A 420 32.04 19.13 7.88
N TYR A 421 32.79 19.33 8.96
CA TYR A 421 33.58 20.52 9.24
C TYR A 421 35.03 20.10 9.42
N SER A 422 35.86 20.26 8.38
CA SER A 422 37.27 19.86 8.42
C SER A 422 38.06 20.60 9.49
N ASN A 423 39.11 19.95 10.02
CA ASN A 423 40.04 20.51 11.01
C ASN A 423 39.35 21.07 12.27
N THR A 424 38.23 20.49 12.67
CA THR A 424 37.49 20.89 13.87
C THR A 424 37.56 19.75 14.88
N THR A 425 38.11 20.02 16.06
CA THR A 425 38.11 19.10 17.20
C THR A 425 37.68 19.87 18.44
N ASP A 426 36.37 19.94 18.67
CA ASP A 426 35.77 20.78 19.70
C ASP A 426 34.36 20.27 20.05
N GLY A 427 33.69 20.87 21.03
CA GLY A 427 32.36 20.48 21.47
C GLY A 427 31.97 21.16 22.78
N PRO A 428 30.68 21.07 23.18
CA PRO A 428 29.62 20.26 22.60
C PRO A 428 29.11 20.76 21.24
N VAL A 429 28.39 19.88 20.54
CA VAL A 429 27.68 20.19 19.28
C VAL A 429 26.24 20.50 19.61
N LYS A 430 25.69 21.56 19.00
CA LYS A 430 24.26 21.89 19.01
C LYS A 430 23.75 21.99 17.58
N VAL A 431 22.69 21.26 17.28
CA VAL A 431 21.92 21.37 16.04
C VAL A 431 20.57 21.96 16.41
N VAL A 432 20.16 23.07 15.78
CA VAL A 432 18.91 23.76 16.11
C VAL A 432 18.15 24.17 14.86
N CYS A 433 16.86 23.87 14.82
CA CYS A 433 15.94 24.33 13.80
C CYS A 433 15.27 25.64 14.26
N THR A 434 15.64 26.76 13.65
CA THR A 434 15.20 28.11 14.07
C THR A 434 13.72 28.40 13.79
N ASN A 435 13.08 27.60 12.94
CA ASN A 435 11.64 27.64 12.67
C ASN A 435 10.88 26.42 13.21
N ASN A 436 11.43 25.74 14.22
CA ASN A 436 10.76 24.71 15.03
C ASN A 436 10.16 23.54 14.22
N GLN A 437 10.77 23.16 13.09
CA GLN A 437 10.41 21.90 12.43
C GLN A 437 11.04 20.71 13.16
N PRO A 438 10.32 19.58 13.33
CA PRO A 438 10.88 18.38 13.92
C PRO A 438 11.99 17.80 13.05
N LEU A 439 13.13 17.53 13.66
CA LEU A 439 14.31 16.96 13.01
C LEU A 439 14.56 15.53 13.51
N ILE A 440 15.23 14.74 12.67
CA ILE A 440 15.96 13.54 13.09
C ILE A 440 17.45 13.82 12.90
N VAL A 441 18.25 13.61 13.94
CA VAL A 441 19.66 13.99 13.94
C VAL A 441 20.53 12.88 14.50
N SER A 442 21.63 12.56 13.81
CA SER A 442 22.67 11.64 14.28
C SER A 442 24.05 12.18 13.94
N GLN A 443 25.06 11.67 14.62
CA GLN A 443 26.47 11.90 14.29
C GLN A 443 27.07 10.57 13.87
N ARG A 444 27.67 10.53 12.68
CA ARG A 444 28.33 9.35 12.13
C ARG A 444 29.81 9.62 11.96
N VAL A 445 30.64 8.73 12.49
CA VAL A 445 32.08 8.91 12.51
C VAL A 445 32.79 7.68 11.97
N LEU A 446 33.72 7.90 11.03
CA LEU A 446 34.66 6.89 10.57
C LEU A 446 35.97 7.00 11.34
N TYR A 447 36.33 5.93 12.05
CA TYR A 447 37.60 5.82 12.76
C TYR A 447 38.38 4.61 12.22
N LYS A 448 39.51 4.87 11.56
CA LYS A 448 40.31 3.84 10.87
C LYS A 448 39.45 3.02 9.91
N ASP A 449 39.27 1.72 10.15
CA ASP A 449 38.40 0.84 9.34
C ASP A 449 37.14 0.42 10.10
N SER A 450 36.77 1.21 11.10
CA SER A 450 35.54 1.11 11.87
C SER A 450 34.69 2.37 11.72
N PHE A 451 33.43 2.29 12.15
CA PHE A 451 32.55 3.42 12.30
C PHE A 451 31.71 3.29 13.58
N ASN A 452 31.15 4.40 14.02
CA ASN A 452 30.10 4.46 15.03
C ASN A 452 29.11 5.54 14.62
N GLU A 453 27.83 5.31 14.91
CA GLU A 453 26.77 6.30 14.77
C GLU A 453 25.98 6.39 16.08
N VAL A 454 25.70 7.62 16.49
CA VAL A 454 24.89 7.93 17.68
C VAL A 454 23.79 8.90 17.31
N LEU A 455 22.60 8.67 17.86
CA LEU A 455 21.52 9.65 17.80
C LEU A 455 21.87 10.88 18.63
N GLY A 456 21.40 12.04 18.18
CA GLY A 456 21.47 13.27 18.95
C GLY A 456 20.59 13.19 20.19
N VAL A 457 21.02 13.81 21.28
CA VAL A 457 20.21 13.94 22.48
C VAL A 457 19.26 15.13 22.31
N PRO A 458 17.93 14.94 22.36
CA PRO A 458 16.98 16.04 22.27
C PRO A 458 17.15 17.03 23.43
N GLU A 459 16.83 18.30 23.22
CA GLU A 459 16.95 19.34 24.25
C GLU A 459 16.16 19.01 25.52
N SER A 460 14.98 18.41 25.38
CA SER A 460 14.15 18.02 26.53
C SER A 460 14.78 16.93 27.40
N LYS A 461 15.70 16.14 26.85
CA LYS A 461 16.46 15.11 27.58
C LYS A 461 17.74 15.64 28.22
N LEU A 462 18.11 16.90 28.00
CA LEU A 462 19.20 17.50 28.75
C LEU A 462 18.83 17.60 30.24
N GLY A 463 19.76 17.19 31.09
CA GLY A 463 19.50 17.12 32.53
C GLY A 463 20.76 17.32 33.34
N THR A 464 20.62 17.15 34.65
CA THR A 464 21.72 17.24 35.62
C THR A 464 22.36 15.89 35.90
N GLU A 465 21.83 14.79 35.35
CA GLU A 465 22.28 13.44 35.67
C GLU A 465 22.24 12.53 34.45
N TYR A 466 23.36 11.85 34.20
CA TYR A 466 23.50 10.82 33.18
C TYR A 466 24.10 9.57 33.78
N ASN A 467 23.65 8.41 33.29
CA ASN A 467 24.01 7.10 33.80
C ASN A 467 24.54 6.21 32.68
N PHE A 468 25.45 5.31 33.05
CA PHE A 468 25.89 4.19 32.21
C PHE A 468 25.82 2.92 33.03
N THR A 469 25.48 1.79 32.41
CA THR A 469 25.35 0.50 33.11
C THR A 469 26.69 -0.02 33.61
N TRP A 470 27.80 0.40 33.01
CA TRP A 470 29.14 -0.13 33.27
C TRP A 470 30.26 0.81 32.81
N TYR A 471 31.43 0.74 33.47
CA TYR A 471 32.70 1.29 32.99
C TYR A 471 33.78 0.21 32.90
N ASP A 472 34.47 0.10 31.77
CA ASP A 472 35.59 -0.83 31.58
C ASP A 472 36.75 -0.15 30.86
N SER A 473 37.86 0.04 31.56
CA SER A 473 39.11 0.56 30.98
C SER A 473 40.28 -0.43 31.11
N ARG A 474 40.00 -1.71 31.38
CA ARG A 474 41.04 -2.72 31.59
C ARG A 474 41.62 -3.21 30.27
N ARG A 475 42.95 -3.13 30.14
CA ARG A 475 43.68 -3.56 28.93
C ARG A 475 43.54 -5.05 28.62
N GLU A 476 43.40 -5.88 29.66
CA GLU A 476 43.14 -7.33 29.54
C GLU A 476 41.82 -7.64 28.84
N ASN A 477 40.85 -6.72 28.88
CA ASN A 477 39.58 -6.83 28.17
C ASN A 477 39.64 -6.24 26.75
N ASN A 478 40.86 -6.03 26.23
CA ASN A 478 41.14 -5.35 24.95
C ASN A 478 40.73 -3.87 24.88
N MET A 479 40.40 -3.25 26.01
CA MET A 479 40.15 -1.81 26.09
C MET A 479 41.47 -1.04 25.92
N LYS A 480 41.52 -0.15 24.93
CA LYS A 480 42.67 0.74 24.66
C LYS A 480 42.48 2.14 25.25
N GLY A 481 41.24 2.49 25.58
CA GLY A 481 40.88 3.69 26.32
C GLY A 481 39.38 3.75 26.57
N ASN A 482 38.98 4.40 27.65
CA ASN A 482 37.59 4.63 28.01
C ASN A 482 37.48 6.01 28.67
N TRP A 483 36.73 6.93 28.07
CA TRP A 483 36.55 8.28 28.57
C TRP A 483 35.09 8.54 28.88
N ILE A 484 34.85 9.31 29.95
CA ILE A 484 33.56 9.95 30.17
C ILE A 484 33.68 11.37 29.60
N LEU A 485 32.87 11.68 28.61
CA LEU A 485 32.81 13.01 28.02
C LEU A 485 31.64 13.74 28.65
N VAL A 486 31.86 14.97 29.12
CA VAL A 486 30.80 15.81 29.68
C VAL A 486 30.87 17.17 29.01
N GLY A 487 29.79 17.55 28.33
CA GLY A 487 29.59 18.88 27.77
C GLY A 487 28.65 19.71 28.65
N ASN A 488 28.90 21.01 28.74
CA ASN A 488 28.02 21.95 29.41
C ASN A 488 27.25 22.77 28.37
N MET A 489 25.93 22.67 28.40
CA MET A 489 25.05 23.34 27.43
C MET A 489 24.50 24.67 27.92
N ASP A 490 24.67 24.98 29.20
CA ASP A 490 24.17 26.20 29.80
C ASP A 490 25.23 27.31 29.77
N SER A 491 24.79 28.54 30.11
CA SER A 491 25.61 29.75 30.05
C SER A 491 26.56 29.93 31.23
N GLU A 492 26.40 29.13 32.29
CA GLU A 492 27.23 29.17 33.49
C GLU A 492 28.05 27.88 33.63
N PRO A 493 29.24 27.91 34.27
CA PRO A 493 30.03 26.70 34.51
C PRO A 493 29.27 25.62 35.29
N ALA A 494 29.34 24.37 34.85
CA ALA A 494 28.78 23.22 35.55
C ALA A 494 29.83 22.61 36.49
N LEU A 495 29.40 22.23 37.69
CA LEU A 495 30.24 21.51 38.64
C LEU A 495 29.78 20.05 38.65
N VAL A 496 30.63 19.14 38.15
CA VAL A 496 30.23 17.76 37.83
C VAL A 496 30.99 16.76 38.69
N ASP A 497 30.25 15.92 39.42
CA ASP A 497 30.77 14.74 40.10
C ASP A 497 30.61 13.49 39.22
N ILE A 498 31.65 12.65 39.18
CA ILE A 498 31.60 11.35 38.51
C ILE A 498 31.76 10.25 39.54
N TYR A 499 30.88 9.25 39.48
CA TYR A 499 30.91 8.05 40.29
C TYR A 499 31.02 6.82 39.40
N ILE A 500 31.77 5.81 39.85
CA ILE A 500 31.79 4.47 39.24
C ILE A 500 31.59 3.47 40.37
N GLY A 501 30.50 2.71 40.29
CA GLY A 501 30.00 1.92 41.41
C GLY A 501 29.72 2.85 42.60
N ALA A 502 30.15 2.43 43.79
CA ALA A 502 30.04 3.23 45.01
C ALA A 502 31.11 4.34 45.15
N ASN A 503 32.09 4.41 44.24
CA ASN A 503 33.26 5.28 44.39
C ASN A 503 33.05 6.64 43.74
N HIS A 504 33.32 7.73 44.48
CA HIS A 504 33.45 9.08 43.92
C HIS A 504 34.82 9.21 43.25
N MET A 505 34.81 9.37 41.93
CA MET A 505 36.03 9.37 41.13
C MET A 505 36.66 10.77 41.04
N GLY A 506 35.85 11.82 41.10
CA GLY A 506 36.32 13.19 41.07
C GLY A 506 35.20 14.21 40.85
N ARG A 507 35.57 15.47 41.08
CA ARG A 507 34.76 16.67 40.80
C ARG A 507 35.46 17.52 39.76
N TYR A 508 34.71 18.04 38.80
CA TYR A 508 35.25 18.77 37.66
C TYR A 508 34.44 20.04 37.37
N ASP A 509 35.15 21.12 37.03
CA ASP A 509 34.56 22.33 36.46
C ASP A 509 34.45 22.17 34.94
N VAL A 510 33.23 22.31 34.41
CA VAL A 510 32.96 22.28 32.97
C VAL A 510 32.57 23.70 32.53
N PRO A 511 33.44 24.43 31.80
CA PRO A 511 33.14 25.79 31.34
C PRO A 511 31.83 25.85 30.54
N ALA A 512 31.13 26.98 30.58
CA ALA A 512 29.95 27.23 29.74
C ALA A 512 30.30 27.04 28.26
N GLY A 513 29.51 26.23 27.54
CA GLY A 513 29.79 25.86 26.15
C GLY A 513 31.08 25.05 25.94
N GLY A 514 31.69 24.53 27.02
CA GLY A 514 32.90 23.72 26.99
C GLY A 514 32.63 22.26 27.36
N ARG A 515 33.71 21.47 27.44
CA ARG A 515 33.66 20.05 27.79
C ARG A 515 34.88 19.59 28.59
N ILE A 516 34.74 18.44 29.23
CA ILE A 516 35.83 17.68 29.86
C ILE A 516 35.81 16.23 29.36
N THR A 517 36.95 15.54 29.44
CA THR A 517 37.09 14.13 29.02
C THR A 517 37.91 13.30 30.01
N PRO A 518 37.50 13.16 31.29
CA PRO A 518 38.21 12.33 32.26
C PRO A 518 38.29 10.84 31.84
N GLN A 519 39.34 10.18 32.32
CA GLN A 519 39.59 8.74 32.15
C GLN A 519 40.03 8.12 33.47
N TYR A 520 39.69 6.86 33.69
CA TYR A 520 40.03 6.13 34.91
C TYR A 520 40.67 4.78 34.56
N PRO A 521 41.96 4.75 34.17
CA PRO A 521 42.63 3.54 33.69
C PRO A 521 42.64 2.40 34.72
N GLY A 522 42.34 1.18 34.27
CA GLY A 522 42.32 -0.03 35.11
C GLY A 522 41.01 -0.24 35.89
N VAL A 523 40.11 0.75 35.91
CA VAL A 523 38.80 0.64 36.55
C VAL A 523 37.88 -0.23 35.70
N MET A 524 37.17 -1.14 36.37
CA MET A 524 36.13 -1.96 35.78
C MET A 524 35.07 -2.20 36.86
N ASP A 525 33.98 -1.43 36.79
CA ASP A 525 32.89 -1.43 37.78
C ASP A 525 31.68 -0.65 37.21
N GLY A 526 30.54 -0.66 37.91
CA GLY A 526 29.37 0.12 37.54
C GLY A 526 28.26 0.05 38.60
N PRO A 527 27.15 0.78 38.43
CA PRO A 527 26.88 1.73 37.35
C PRO A 527 27.79 2.98 37.41
N VAL A 528 27.85 3.71 36.31
CA VAL A 528 28.50 5.03 36.24
C VAL A 528 27.44 6.10 36.41
N LYS A 529 27.75 7.11 37.22
CA LYS A 529 26.88 8.26 37.43
C LYS A 529 27.65 9.55 37.17
N VAL A 530 27.11 10.43 36.33
CA VAL A 530 27.65 11.76 36.03
C VAL A 530 26.62 12.78 36.49
N VAL A 531 26.96 13.60 37.48
CA VAL A 531 26.01 14.48 38.17
C VAL A 531 26.51 15.91 38.19
N SER A 532 25.73 16.83 37.59
CA SER A 532 25.87 18.26 37.81
C SER A 532 25.31 18.64 39.18
N VAL A 533 26.18 18.97 40.13
CA VAL A 533 25.82 19.24 41.53
C VAL A 533 25.41 20.69 41.79
N ASN A 534 25.62 21.58 40.82
CA ASN A 534 25.19 22.98 40.88
C ASN A 534 23.98 23.28 39.98
N GLY A 535 23.31 22.25 39.47
CA GLY A 535 22.03 22.37 38.75
C GLY A 535 22.12 22.77 37.27
N GLN A 536 23.33 22.95 36.71
CA GLN A 536 23.49 23.20 35.28
C GLN A 536 23.17 21.95 34.47
N ARG A 537 22.49 22.11 33.33
CA ARG A 537 22.23 21.02 32.39
C ARG A 537 23.51 20.66 31.66
N ILE A 538 23.82 19.36 31.69
CA ILE A 538 24.96 18.78 31.02
C ILE A 538 24.47 17.82 29.93
N ILE A 539 25.42 17.35 29.12
CA ILE A 539 25.28 16.17 28.29
C ILE A 539 26.48 15.27 28.56
N ALA A 540 26.28 13.96 28.63
CA ALA A 540 27.37 13.01 28.83
C ALA A 540 27.30 11.84 27.86
N SER A 541 28.48 11.35 27.49
CA SER A 541 28.65 10.15 26.67
C SER A 541 29.89 9.39 27.13
N GLN A 542 29.95 8.11 26.80
CA GLN A 542 31.09 7.26 27.06
C GLN A 542 31.75 6.89 25.74
N ARG A 543 33.05 7.18 25.66
CA ARG A 543 33.89 6.89 24.52
C ARG A 543 34.78 5.70 24.81
N ILE A 544 34.69 4.66 24.02
CA ILE A 544 35.52 3.46 24.18
C ILE A 544 36.35 3.22 22.92
N LEU A 545 37.66 3.06 23.11
CA LEU A 545 38.54 2.45 22.11
C LEU A 545 38.71 0.97 22.46
N TYR A 546 38.26 0.10 21.56
CA TYR A 546 38.32 -1.34 21.73
C TYR A 546 39.09 -1.94 20.56
N GLN A 547 40.18 -2.63 20.86
CA GLN A 547 41.10 -3.13 19.82
C GLN A 547 41.48 -2.05 18.80
N SER A 548 40.98 -2.15 17.57
CA SER A 548 41.20 -1.19 16.47
C SER A 548 39.97 -0.32 16.17
N SER A 549 38.85 -0.56 16.86
CA SER A 549 37.59 0.16 16.68
C SER A 549 37.37 1.26 17.72
N PHE A 550 36.31 2.02 17.48
CA PHE A 550 35.82 3.08 18.33
C PHE A 550 34.32 2.90 18.54
N GLU A 551 33.83 3.18 19.75
CA GLU A 551 32.42 3.24 20.10
C GLU A 551 32.15 4.50 20.92
N GLU A 552 31.09 5.22 20.59
CA GLU A 552 30.50 6.25 21.45
C GLU A 552 29.11 5.79 21.86
N PHE A 553 28.82 5.88 23.15
CA PHE A 553 27.50 5.56 23.70
C PHE A 553 26.97 6.78 24.46
N GLN A 554 25.77 7.23 24.11
CA GLN A 554 25.13 8.35 24.79
C GLN A 554 24.68 7.94 26.18
N GLY A 555 24.90 8.82 27.17
CA GLY A 555 24.48 8.56 28.54
C GLY A 555 22.96 8.44 28.67
N LEU A 556 22.52 7.57 29.56
CA LEU A 556 21.12 7.34 29.85
C LEU A 556 20.61 8.32 30.91
N THR A 557 19.43 8.88 30.67
CA THR A 557 18.76 9.82 31.58
C THR A 557 17.64 9.13 32.34
N ALA A 558 17.04 9.79 33.34
CA ALA A 558 15.86 9.24 34.02
C ALA A 558 14.73 8.82 33.04
N ALA A 559 14.60 9.52 31.90
CA ALA A 559 13.64 9.19 30.85
C ALA A 559 13.93 7.88 30.12
N ASP A 560 15.13 7.31 30.25
CA ASP A 560 15.53 6.05 29.64
C ASP A 560 15.42 4.86 30.62
N THR A 561 15.06 5.12 31.88
CA THR A 561 14.72 4.04 32.83
C THR A 561 13.37 3.40 32.46
N GLY A 562 13.22 2.13 32.85
CA GLY A 562 11.97 1.40 32.70
C GLY A 562 11.91 0.12 33.52
N THR A 563 10.69 -0.40 33.71
CA THR A 563 10.45 -1.71 34.32
C THR A 563 10.23 -2.81 33.27
N ASP A 564 10.08 -2.44 32.00
CA ASP A 564 9.90 -3.35 30.87
C ASP A 564 10.66 -2.76 29.68
N LEU A 565 11.83 -3.33 29.40
CA LEU A 565 12.78 -2.84 28.41
C LEU A 565 13.08 -3.92 27.38
N TRP A 566 13.25 -3.49 26.14
CA TRP A 566 13.28 -4.39 24.99
C TRP A 566 14.50 -4.14 24.09
N PHE A 567 14.94 -5.21 23.42
CA PHE A 567 15.84 -5.15 22.28
C PHE A 567 15.24 -5.97 21.15
N THR A 568 15.51 -5.59 19.90
CA THR A 568 14.98 -6.31 18.73
C THR A 568 15.53 -7.73 18.64
N TRP A 569 16.80 -7.93 19.03
CA TRP A 569 17.50 -9.20 18.77
C TRP A 569 18.68 -9.48 19.70
N TYR A 570 18.88 -10.75 20.04
CA TYR A 570 20.06 -11.29 20.72
C TYR A 570 20.88 -12.14 19.74
N ASP A 571 22.19 -11.89 19.64
CA ASP A 571 23.08 -12.62 18.75
C ASP A 571 24.42 -12.93 19.44
N SER A 572 24.54 -14.14 19.99
CA SER A 572 25.77 -14.62 20.65
C SER A 572 26.38 -15.84 19.95
N LYS A 573 26.24 -15.95 18.61
CA LYS A 573 26.80 -17.08 17.84
C LYS A 573 28.06 -16.69 17.08
N ARG A 574 29.18 -17.27 17.51
CA ARG A 574 30.51 -17.09 16.88
C ARG A 574 30.54 -17.42 15.38
N ALA A 575 29.72 -18.37 14.92
CA ALA A 575 29.64 -18.71 13.49
C ALA A 575 29.25 -17.52 12.59
N ASN A 576 28.59 -16.50 13.14
CA ASN A 576 28.21 -15.27 12.44
C ASN A 576 29.23 -14.13 12.63
N ASN A 577 30.39 -14.40 13.23
CA ASN A 577 31.37 -13.43 13.71
C ASN A 577 30.89 -12.54 14.88
N MET A 578 29.75 -12.87 15.50
CA MET A 578 29.29 -12.27 16.75
C MET A 578 29.98 -12.99 17.92
N ASN A 579 31.02 -12.34 18.46
CA ASN A 579 31.95 -12.94 19.41
C ASN A 579 31.47 -12.89 20.86
N GLY A 580 30.42 -12.13 21.14
CA GLY A 580 29.75 -12.08 22.43
C GLY A 580 28.57 -11.10 22.42
N ASN A 581 27.62 -11.34 23.32
CA ASN A 581 26.48 -10.48 23.55
C ASN A 581 26.23 -10.43 25.05
N TRP A 582 26.07 -9.23 25.60
CA TRP A 582 25.83 -9.01 27.02
C TRP A 582 24.61 -8.14 27.21
N ILE A 583 23.83 -8.46 28.23
CA ILE A 583 22.79 -7.61 28.78
C ILE A 583 23.35 -7.06 30.09
N LEU A 584 23.53 -5.75 30.15
CA LEU A 584 24.06 -5.05 31.31
C LEU A 584 22.91 -4.35 32.00
N ILE A 585 22.61 -4.74 33.24
CA ILE A 585 21.50 -4.20 34.02
C ILE A 585 22.08 -3.39 35.16
N ALA A 586 21.66 -2.14 35.32
CA ALA A 586 21.99 -1.30 36.45
C ALA A 586 20.72 -0.89 37.19
N ASN A 587 20.78 -1.00 38.52
CA ASN A 587 19.71 -0.60 39.42
C ASN A 587 20.06 0.74 40.08
N PRO A 588 19.50 1.87 39.62
CA PRO A 588 19.75 3.17 40.20
C PRO A 588 19.02 3.39 41.55
N SER A 589 18.15 2.47 41.96
CA SER A 589 17.29 2.63 43.13
C SER A 589 17.97 2.23 44.44
N GLN A 590 17.36 2.62 45.55
CA GLN A 590 17.79 2.25 46.92
C GLN A 590 17.25 0.88 47.37
N THR A 591 16.56 0.17 46.49
CA THR A 591 15.92 -1.12 46.76
C THR A 591 16.35 -2.14 45.70
N ASP A 592 16.54 -3.38 46.10
CA ASP A 592 16.88 -4.48 45.19
C ASP A 592 15.78 -4.69 44.14
N ALA A 593 16.19 -4.95 42.91
CA ALA A 593 15.29 -5.26 41.79
C ALA A 593 15.29 -6.77 41.51
N VAL A 594 14.12 -7.32 41.19
CA VAL A 594 13.97 -8.73 40.77
C VAL A 594 13.65 -8.75 39.28
N VAL A 595 14.58 -9.25 38.47
CA VAL A 595 14.56 -9.05 37.02
C VAL A 595 14.45 -10.37 36.27
N ASP A 596 13.47 -10.48 35.38
CA ASP A 596 13.31 -11.57 34.43
C ASP A 596 13.88 -11.19 33.06
N ILE A 597 14.61 -12.11 32.46
CA ILE A 597 15.17 -11.97 31.12
C ILE A 597 14.54 -12.98 30.19
N TYR A 598 13.91 -12.51 29.13
CA TYR A 598 13.33 -13.35 28.08
C TYR A 598 14.04 -13.14 26.75
N ILE A 599 14.27 -14.22 26.02
CA ILE A 599 14.72 -14.20 24.62
C ILE A 599 13.78 -15.07 23.81
N ASN A 600 13.23 -14.53 22.72
CA ASN A 600 12.28 -15.24 21.86
C ASN A 600 11.07 -15.79 22.65
N GLY A 601 10.58 -15.00 23.62
CA GLY A 601 9.46 -15.36 24.51
C GLY A 601 9.79 -16.36 25.63
N GLY A 602 10.94 -17.03 25.59
CA GLY A 602 11.37 -17.97 26.63
C GLY A 602 12.08 -17.27 27.78
N LEU A 603 11.73 -17.59 29.03
CA LEU A 603 12.46 -17.13 30.21
C LEU A 603 13.85 -17.77 30.24
N MET A 604 14.89 -16.94 30.18
CA MET A 604 16.29 -17.37 30.25
C MET A 604 16.76 -17.48 31.70
N GLN A 605 16.51 -16.44 32.49
CA GLN A 605 16.98 -16.32 33.86
C GLN A 605 16.15 -15.29 34.64
N ARG A 606 15.98 -15.54 35.95
CA ARG A 606 15.63 -14.53 36.94
C ARG A 606 16.87 -14.15 37.75
N VAL A 607 17.07 -12.87 38.02
CA VAL A 607 18.22 -12.36 38.77
C VAL A 607 17.82 -11.22 39.71
N ASP A 608 18.46 -11.19 40.88
CA ASP A 608 18.37 -10.06 41.80
C ASP A 608 19.49 -9.06 41.50
N VAL A 609 19.13 -7.79 41.35
CA VAL A 609 20.07 -6.69 41.13
C VAL A 609 20.04 -5.78 42.36
N ALA A 610 21.11 -5.83 43.15
CA ALA A 610 21.22 -5.08 44.40
C ALA A 610 20.98 -3.58 44.19
N ALA A 611 20.45 -2.89 45.20
CA ALA A 611 20.33 -1.44 45.24
C ALA A 611 21.66 -0.74 44.90
N GLY A 612 21.64 0.18 43.94
CA GLY A 612 22.83 0.87 43.43
C GLY A 612 23.85 -0.02 42.71
N GLY A 613 23.53 -1.30 42.49
CA GLY A 613 24.41 -2.28 41.87
C GLY A 613 24.14 -2.49 40.38
N ASN A 614 24.92 -3.37 39.77
CA ASN A 614 24.74 -3.80 38.40
C ASN A 614 25.02 -5.30 38.21
N VAL A 615 24.49 -5.87 37.14
CA VAL A 615 24.68 -7.27 36.78
C VAL A 615 24.92 -7.39 35.27
N PRO A 616 26.08 -7.93 34.84
CA PRO A 616 26.32 -8.32 33.47
C PRO A 616 25.87 -9.77 33.22
N LEU A 617 25.06 -10.00 32.20
CA LEU A 617 24.56 -11.32 31.81
C LEU A 617 24.97 -11.66 30.39
N SER A 618 25.30 -12.92 30.13
CA SER A 618 25.54 -13.42 28.77
C SER A 618 25.00 -14.84 28.63
N TYR A 619 24.41 -15.12 27.48
CA TYR A 619 23.82 -16.40 27.09
C TYR A 619 24.53 -16.94 25.85
N PRO A 620 25.63 -17.69 26.01
CA PRO A 620 26.41 -18.22 24.88
C PRO A 620 25.56 -19.09 23.94
N ASN A 621 25.87 -19.06 22.64
CA ASN A 621 25.19 -19.84 21.59
C ASN A 621 23.69 -19.56 21.44
N THR A 622 23.19 -18.47 22.03
CA THR A 622 21.79 -18.05 21.88
C THR A 622 21.67 -17.06 20.73
N ILE A 623 20.66 -17.26 19.88
CA ILE A 623 20.22 -16.30 18.86
C ILE A 623 18.70 -16.21 18.94
N GLY A 624 18.17 -15.00 18.88
CA GLY A 624 16.75 -14.77 18.65
C GLY A 624 16.29 -13.45 19.24
N GLY A 625 15.07 -13.08 18.95
CA GLY A 625 14.42 -11.91 19.51
C GLY A 625 12.90 -12.12 19.54
N PRO A 626 12.13 -11.15 20.04
CA PRO A 626 12.62 -10.00 20.82
C PRO A 626 13.30 -10.42 22.13
N VAL A 627 14.14 -9.55 22.66
CA VAL A 627 14.68 -9.63 24.01
C VAL A 627 13.85 -8.74 24.91
N ARG A 628 13.44 -9.25 26.08
CA ARG A 628 12.64 -8.52 27.07
C ARG A 628 13.27 -8.61 28.45
N ILE A 629 13.40 -7.49 29.13
CA ILE A 629 13.97 -7.36 30.47
C ILE A 629 12.91 -6.72 31.36
N VAL A 630 12.41 -7.48 32.33
CA VAL A 630 11.27 -7.10 33.15
C VAL A 630 11.66 -7.04 34.62
N SER A 631 11.52 -5.87 35.24
CA SER A 631 11.57 -5.70 36.67
C SER A 631 10.24 -6.11 37.30
N THR A 632 10.19 -7.33 37.83
CA THR A 632 8.95 -7.98 38.34
C THR A 632 8.44 -7.36 39.64
N ASN A 633 9.28 -6.62 40.35
CA ASN A 633 8.92 -5.83 41.52
C ASN A 633 8.81 -4.32 41.25
N ASN A 634 8.69 -3.93 39.96
CA ASN A 634 8.48 -2.56 39.50
C ASN A 634 9.58 -1.55 39.86
N ILE A 635 10.82 -2.02 40.06
CA ILE A 635 11.98 -1.13 40.24
C ILE A 635 12.48 -0.67 38.86
N PRO A 636 12.52 0.64 38.54
CA PRO A 636 13.05 1.11 37.27
C PRO A 636 14.55 0.80 37.13
N LEU A 637 14.93 0.35 35.93
CA LEU A 637 16.30 -0.08 35.62
C LEU A 637 16.87 0.75 34.47
N PHE A 638 18.19 0.86 34.45
CA PHE A 638 18.93 1.12 33.24
C PHE A 638 19.40 -0.21 32.65
N VAL A 639 19.17 -0.42 31.37
CA VAL A 639 19.61 -1.64 30.69
C VAL A 639 20.28 -1.26 29.37
N THR A 640 21.45 -1.84 29.11
CA THR A 640 22.09 -1.78 27.80
C THR A 640 22.36 -3.18 27.28
N GLN A 641 22.43 -3.30 25.96
CA GLN A 641 22.92 -4.49 25.29
C GLN A 641 24.25 -4.15 24.61
N ARG A 642 25.27 -4.98 24.87
CA ARG A 642 26.58 -4.88 24.21
C ARG A 642 26.75 -6.05 23.26
N VAL A 643 26.96 -5.77 21.99
CA VAL A 643 27.17 -6.79 20.95
C VAL A 643 28.58 -6.64 20.40
N VAL A 644 29.39 -7.70 20.52
CA VAL A 644 30.75 -7.75 19.96
C VAL A 644 30.72 -8.44 18.61
N TYR A 645 31.15 -7.73 17.58
CA TYR A 645 31.31 -8.23 16.22
C TYR A 645 32.77 -8.09 15.79
N ARG A 646 33.44 -9.24 15.57
CA ARG A 646 34.88 -9.30 15.27
C ARG A 646 35.71 -8.53 16.30
N ASP A 647 36.37 -7.45 15.87
CA ASP A 647 37.25 -6.59 16.67
C ASP A 647 36.58 -5.26 17.03
N SER A 648 35.24 -5.20 16.92
CA SER A 648 34.41 -4.06 17.28
C SER A 648 33.29 -4.48 18.23
N PHE A 649 32.67 -3.50 18.89
CA PHE A 649 31.41 -3.71 19.57
C PHE A 649 30.54 -2.48 19.43
N ASN A 650 29.24 -2.67 19.64
CA ASN A 650 28.28 -1.59 19.82
C ASN A 650 27.50 -1.77 21.12
N GLU A 651 27.15 -0.65 21.76
CA GLU A 651 26.31 -0.59 22.94
C GLU A 651 25.03 0.20 22.67
N ILE A 652 23.89 -0.40 23.01
CA ILE A 652 22.55 0.17 22.77
C ILE A 652 21.74 0.19 24.07
N GLY A 653 21.03 1.28 24.32
CA GLY A 653 20.10 1.41 25.46
C GLY A 653 18.81 0.64 25.24
N GLY A 654 18.22 0.14 26.33
CA GLY A 654 16.94 -0.57 26.30
C GLY A 654 15.81 0.31 25.76
N MET A 655 15.00 -0.25 24.86
CA MET A 655 13.86 0.44 24.26
C MET A 655 12.59 0.19 25.06
N LYS A 656 11.72 1.20 25.13
CA LYS A 656 10.36 1.06 25.67
C LYS A 656 9.37 0.94 24.53
N LEU A 657 8.35 0.11 24.72
CA LEU A 657 7.20 0.08 23.83
C LEU A 657 6.45 1.42 23.98
N GLN A 658 6.28 2.14 22.86
CA GLN A 658 5.70 3.49 22.81
C GLN A 658 4.17 3.47 22.85
#